data_AF-A0A9D5CDZ5-F1
#
_entry.id   AF-A0A9D5CDZ5-F1
#
_cell.length_a   1.000
_cell.length_b   1.000
_cell.length_c   1.000
_cell.angle_alpha   90.00
_cell.angle_beta   90.00
_cell.angle_gamma   90.00
#
_symmetry.space_group_name_H-M   'P 1'
#
loop_
_entity.id
_entity.type
_entity.pdbx_description
1 polymer ?
#
loop_
_entity_poly.entity_id
_entity_poly.type
_entity_poly.pdbx_seq_one_letter_code
_entity_poly.pdbx_strand_id
1 'polypeptide(L)'
;MQALASLYSANASLIKPINKKGKTDYLVSVPCTCEDIDNGTVGYFHDTPYTVKAGDTAGNITSFLFSGQAYNISEKLMAGVAIIVHLPCGCYSALAAGQSQLVTYTVQQGDTLSTIADLFDSDVNSIRMMNTRLTVDPEFLSPGWVLFVPMGMKQNNNQEQGERSKKTGFALEISIPIIILVIGGLILFFYWKHKSGQSVEDPKELKDRSISKIGSHGSKFSHKDSTKDLLPYESERPLIFSLEELEEATANFDETRKIGSGGYGCVYFGMLGKQEVAVKKMKSNKSKEFFAELKILCKVHHINVVELIGYTSGDDHLYLVYEYVQNGSLSEHLHDPLLHGHQALSWNARAQIALDAARGIEYIHDHTKARYVHRDIKTSNILLDNGLRAKIADFGLAKLVERTGEDDCFATRLVGTPGYLPPESVCELQMTTKTDVFAFGVVLAELITGYRALFRDSKEANKMRSLISIMKGIFQDEDPEAALEAIIDGNLKGRDLLLLLPSRSYSLSAFLFRLGIVGDTEEKMPELQLGAHTIRSHGTKVARFHMHDWIILLLLIVIDVVLNVIEPFHRFVGKDMMTDLRYPMKSNTVPFWAVPLYAILLPLAIFSAIYFRRRNVYDLHHAILGLLFSVLLTAVLTDAIKDAVGRPRPDFFWRCFPDGKDVYDNFTTSVMCHGEKSVIKEGHKSFPSGHSSWSFAGLGFLAWYLAGKIKAFDRRGHVAKLCIVFLPLLAAALVATSRVDDYWHHWQDVFAGGLLGLVVASFCYLQFFPPPYDMDGWGPHAYFQVLADTNTAQVSATTNPLHLRQSEMETVYASTEQHNDLIVRDTNRILDALEAGRRH
;
A
#
# COMPACT_ATOMS: atom_id res chain seq x y z
N MET A 1 49.05 -48.65 -19.46
CA MET A 1 47.63 -48.64 -19.90
C MET A 1 46.95 -49.99 -19.67
N GLN A 2 47.18 -51.06 -20.45
CA GLN A 2 46.49 -52.36 -20.26
C GLN A 2 46.54 -52.92 -18.82
N ALA A 3 47.67 -52.83 -18.12
CA ALA A 3 47.77 -53.24 -16.71
C ALA A 3 46.92 -52.39 -15.74
N LEU A 4 46.70 -51.10 -16.03
CA LEU A 4 45.81 -50.23 -15.25
C LEU A 4 44.34 -50.52 -15.56
N ALA A 5 44.02 -50.76 -16.84
CA ALA A 5 42.70 -51.22 -17.27
C ALA A 5 42.29 -52.51 -16.55
N SER A 6 43.21 -53.47 -16.43
CA SER A 6 42.99 -54.72 -15.68
C SER A 6 42.94 -54.57 -14.16
N LEU A 7 43.48 -53.48 -13.58
CA LEU A 7 43.48 -53.24 -12.12
C LEU A 7 42.22 -52.49 -11.66
N TYR A 8 41.73 -51.58 -12.50
CA TYR A 8 40.55 -50.74 -12.27
C TYR A 8 39.31 -51.22 -13.05
N SER A 9 39.32 -52.46 -13.57
CA SER A 9 38.24 -53.06 -14.38
C SER A 9 37.70 -52.16 -15.51
N ALA A 10 38.58 -51.31 -16.06
CA ALA A 10 38.23 -50.20 -16.93
C ALA A 10 38.55 -50.50 -18.40
N ASN A 11 37.88 -49.82 -19.33
CA ASN A 11 38.22 -49.93 -20.74
C ASN A 11 39.54 -49.18 -21.03
N ALA A 12 40.54 -49.89 -21.56
CA ALA A 12 41.86 -49.33 -21.87
C ALA A 12 41.83 -48.14 -22.86
N SER A 13 40.79 -48.01 -23.69
CA SER A 13 40.62 -46.85 -24.60
C SER A 13 40.11 -45.58 -23.91
N LEU A 14 39.61 -45.69 -22.67
CA LEU A 14 39.09 -44.57 -21.87
C LEU A 14 40.09 -44.07 -20.81
N ILE A 15 41.33 -44.53 -20.88
CA ILE A 15 42.44 -44.09 -20.02
C ILE A 15 43.16 -42.91 -20.70
N LYS A 16 43.22 -41.76 -20.03
CA LYS A 16 43.86 -40.53 -20.53
C LYS A 16 45.10 -40.20 -19.69
N PRO A 17 46.28 -39.93 -20.28
CA PRO A 17 47.43 -39.43 -19.53
C PRO A 17 47.17 -38.00 -19.04
N ILE A 18 47.64 -37.69 -17.83
CA ILE A 18 47.68 -36.34 -17.26
C ILE A 18 49.10 -36.02 -16.79
N ASN A 19 49.59 -34.82 -17.08
CA ASN A 19 50.95 -34.42 -16.75
C ASN A 19 50.95 -33.39 -15.61
N LYS A 20 51.59 -33.73 -14.49
CA LYS A 20 51.66 -32.88 -13.28
C LYS A 20 53.11 -32.75 -12.83
N LYS A 21 53.64 -31.52 -12.80
CA LYS A 21 55.00 -31.20 -12.31
C LYS A 21 56.11 -32.11 -12.88
N GLY A 22 55.99 -32.54 -14.15
CA GLY A 22 56.96 -33.42 -14.84
C GLY A 22 56.72 -34.92 -14.70
N LYS A 23 55.72 -35.36 -13.92
CA LYS A 23 55.28 -36.76 -13.82
C LYS A 23 54.03 -36.99 -14.67
N THR A 24 53.96 -38.13 -15.36
CA THR A 24 52.74 -38.57 -16.06
C THR A 24 51.96 -39.54 -15.17
N ASP A 25 50.80 -39.09 -14.70
CA ASP A 25 49.77 -39.92 -14.07
C ASP A 25 48.67 -40.24 -15.11
N TYR A 26 47.65 -41.02 -14.73
CA TYR A 26 46.59 -41.43 -15.66
C TYR A 26 45.20 -41.26 -15.03
N LEU A 27 44.29 -40.60 -15.78
CA LEU A 27 42.85 -40.67 -15.53
C LEU A 27 42.31 -41.98 -16.08
N VAL A 28 41.54 -42.70 -15.27
CA VAL A 28 40.86 -43.95 -15.65
C VAL A 28 39.35 -43.71 -15.55
N SER A 29 38.63 -43.91 -16.66
CA SER A 29 37.17 -43.74 -16.69
C SER A 29 36.47 -45.05 -16.34
N VAL A 30 35.65 -45.05 -15.30
CA VAL A 30 34.91 -46.23 -14.81
C VAL A 30 33.40 -45.94 -14.68
N PRO A 31 32.51 -46.94 -14.86
CA PRO A 31 31.09 -46.81 -14.56
C PRO A 31 30.85 -46.96 -13.05
N CYS A 32 30.00 -46.12 -12.47
CA CYS A 32 29.65 -46.18 -11.05
C CYS A 32 28.19 -46.59 -10.84
N THR A 33 27.95 -47.44 -9.85
CA THR A 33 26.63 -47.97 -9.45
C THR A 33 26.30 -47.54 -8.02
N CYS A 34 25.01 -47.47 -7.67
CA CYS A 34 24.55 -47.06 -6.34
C CYS A 34 24.25 -48.30 -5.50
N GLU A 35 25.05 -48.55 -4.46
CA GLU A 35 25.11 -49.82 -3.73
C GLU A 35 25.30 -49.58 -2.22
N ASP A 36 24.90 -50.55 -1.39
CA ASP A 36 25.09 -50.56 0.07
C ASP A 36 26.15 -51.63 0.40
N ILE A 37 27.31 -51.16 0.89
CA ILE A 37 28.53 -52.00 0.95
C ILE A 37 28.78 -52.54 2.35
N ASP A 38 28.50 -51.75 3.38
CA ASP A 38 28.67 -52.13 4.78
C ASP A 38 27.61 -51.44 5.65
N ASN A 39 26.72 -52.25 6.21
CA ASN A 39 25.84 -51.91 7.34
C ASN A 39 24.99 -50.61 7.20
N GLY A 40 24.53 -50.28 5.99
CA GLY A 40 23.71 -49.09 5.70
C GLY A 40 24.49 -47.93 5.06
N THR A 41 25.71 -48.18 4.59
CA THR A 41 26.55 -47.19 3.89
C THR A 41 26.22 -47.19 2.40
N VAL A 42 25.06 -46.62 2.05
CA VAL A 42 24.61 -46.46 0.65
C VAL A 42 25.39 -45.32 -0.03
N GLY A 43 25.96 -45.58 -1.20
CA GLY A 43 26.66 -44.57 -2.00
C GLY A 43 26.89 -45.01 -3.45
N TYR A 44 27.51 -44.12 -4.25
CA TYR A 44 27.95 -44.49 -5.59
C TYR A 44 29.39 -44.99 -5.54
N PHE A 45 29.64 -46.18 -6.08
CA PHE A 45 30.94 -46.83 -6.08
C PHE A 45 31.25 -47.47 -7.44
N HIS A 46 32.52 -47.81 -7.66
CA HIS A 46 32.96 -48.70 -8.72
C HIS A 46 33.76 -49.86 -8.12
N ASP A 47 33.34 -51.08 -8.43
CA ASP A 47 33.88 -52.30 -7.86
C ASP A 47 34.86 -52.98 -8.81
N THR A 48 36.08 -53.24 -8.33
CA THR A 48 37.11 -53.95 -9.10
C THR A 48 37.70 -55.11 -8.29
N PRO A 49 37.70 -56.35 -8.81
CA PRO A 49 38.24 -57.50 -8.09
C PRO A 49 39.77 -57.49 -8.09
N TYR A 50 40.38 -57.61 -6.90
CA TYR A 50 41.82 -57.71 -6.73
C TYR A 50 42.20 -59.05 -6.07
N THR A 51 43.12 -59.80 -6.68
CA THR A 51 43.65 -61.04 -6.08
C THR A 51 44.85 -60.71 -5.18
N VAL A 52 44.66 -60.91 -3.87
CA VAL A 52 45.66 -60.64 -2.83
C VAL A 52 46.93 -61.45 -3.05
N LYS A 53 48.10 -60.81 -2.99
CA LYS A 53 49.41 -61.46 -3.12
C LYS A 53 50.07 -61.67 -1.76
N ALA A 54 51.05 -62.56 -1.72
CA ALA A 54 51.83 -62.79 -0.51
C ALA A 54 52.64 -61.52 -0.14
N GLY A 55 52.32 -60.93 1.01
CA GLY A 55 52.91 -59.66 1.48
C GLY A 55 52.04 -58.41 1.29
N ASP A 56 50.87 -58.53 0.66
CA ASP A 56 49.91 -57.41 0.60
C ASP A 56 49.28 -57.13 1.98
N THR A 57 49.08 -55.85 2.29
CA THR A 57 48.35 -55.36 3.47
C THR A 57 47.25 -54.41 3.02
N ALA A 58 46.21 -54.21 3.82
CA ALA A 58 45.11 -53.29 3.47
C ALA A 58 45.63 -51.88 3.13
N GLY A 59 46.54 -51.35 3.95
CA GLY A 59 47.22 -50.07 3.70
C GLY A 59 48.05 -50.07 2.40
N ASN A 60 48.75 -51.15 2.06
CA ASN A 60 49.50 -51.23 0.81
C ASN A 60 48.57 -51.25 -0.42
N ILE A 61 47.46 -52.00 -0.37
CA ILE A 61 46.49 -52.05 -1.46
C ILE A 61 45.83 -50.67 -1.63
N THR A 62 45.33 -50.07 -0.55
CA THR A 62 44.72 -48.73 -0.60
C THR A 62 45.72 -47.67 -1.06
N SER A 63 46.84 -47.48 -0.38
CA SER A 63 47.73 -46.33 -0.61
C SER A 63 48.61 -46.45 -1.86
N PHE A 64 49.11 -47.64 -2.21
CA PHE A 64 50.06 -47.80 -3.32
C PHE A 64 49.45 -48.38 -4.60
N LEU A 65 48.50 -49.32 -4.52
CA LEU A 65 47.88 -49.90 -5.73
C LEU A 65 46.70 -49.06 -6.23
N PHE A 66 45.84 -48.60 -5.32
CA PHE A 66 44.67 -47.78 -5.63
C PHE A 66 44.84 -46.29 -5.29
N SER A 67 46.09 -45.81 -5.15
CA SER A 67 46.43 -44.38 -5.00
C SER A 67 45.72 -43.65 -3.85
N GLY A 68 45.36 -44.36 -2.77
CA GLY A 68 44.61 -43.84 -1.62
C GLY A 68 43.07 -43.90 -1.77
N GLN A 69 42.56 -44.43 -2.89
CA GLN A 69 41.14 -44.32 -3.26
C GLN A 69 40.27 -45.52 -2.87
N ALA A 70 40.85 -46.63 -2.44
CA ALA A 70 40.08 -47.80 -2.02
C ALA A 70 39.39 -47.58 -0.67
N TYR A 71 38.07 -47.77 -0.64
CA TYR A 71 37.25 -47.65 0.55
C TYR A 71 37.40 -48.87 1.46
N ASN A 72 37.73 -48.63 2.72
CA ASN A 72 37.59 -49.54 3.87
C ASN A 72 38.03 -51.02 3.66
N ILE A 73 39.18 -51.27 3.02
CA ILE A 73 39.70 -52.64 2.84
C ILE A 73 39.94 -53.31 4.21
N SER A 74 39.33 -54.48 4.42
CA SER A 74 39.48 -55.27 5.64
C SER A 74 40.93 -55.72 5.88
N GLU A 75 41.41 -55.61 7.12
CA GLU A 75 42.78 -55.99 7.51
C GLU A 75 43.07 -57.49 7.36
N LYS A 76 42.04 -58.35 7.32
CA LYS A 76 42.15 -59.81 7.24
C LYS A 76 42.31 -60.30 5.80
N LEU A 77 43.45 -60.00 5.20
CA LEU A 77 43.80 -60.45 3.85
C LEU A 77 44.41 -61.86 3.85
N MET A 78 44.07 -62.69 2.85
CA MET A 78 44.67 -64.00 2.62
C MET A 78 45.21 -64.08 1.19
N ALA A 79 46.49 -64.42 1.03
CA ALA A 79 47.12 -64.54 -0.29
C ALA A 79 46.45 -65.61 -1.16
N GLY A 80 46.21 -65.28 -2.43
CA GLY A 80 45.48 -66.11 -3.40
C GLY A 80 43.96 -65.92 -3.40
N VAL A 81 43.39 -65.18 -2.44
CA VAL A 81 41.96 -64.87 -2.40
C VAL A 81 41.67 -63.59 -3.20
N ALA A 82 40.58 -63.59 -3.97
CA ALA A 82 40.05 -62.39 -4.60
C ALA A 82 39.17 -61.61 -3.62
N ILE A 83 39.49 -60.33 -3.41
CA ILE A 83 38.64 -59.36 -2.71
C ILE A 83 38.01 -58.42 -3.74
N ILE A 84 36.87 -57.82 -3.41
CA ILE A 84 36.37 -56.66 -4.14
C ILE A 84 36.99 -55.39 -3.53
N VAL A 85 37.42 -54.47 -4.39
CA VAL A 85 37.92 -53.16 -3.99
C VAL A 85 36.91 -52.12 -4.46
N HIS A 86 36.24 -51.49 -3.50
CA HIS A 86 35.23 -50.47 -3.71
C HIS A 86 35.90 -49.10 -3.86
N LEU A 87 35.72 -48.44 -5.01
CA LEU A 87 36.23 -47.09 -5.28
C LEU A 87 35.08 -46.07 -5.21
N PRO A 88 35.11 -45.06 -4.32
CA PRO A 88 34.00 -44.14 -4.15
C PRO A 88 33.90 -43.16 -5.33
N CYS A 89 32.70 -43.07 -5.89
CA CYS A 89 32.33 -42.08 -6.87
C CYS A 89 31.48 -41.01 -6.18
N GLY A 90 31.94 -39.75 -6.18
CA GLY A 90 31.16 -38.65 -5.60
C GLY A 90 29.84 -38.43 -6.35
N CYS A 91 28.87 -37.77 -5.69
CA CYS A 91 27.57 -37.45 -6.25
C CYS A 91 27.33 -35.93 -6.20
N TYR A 92 26.81 -35.36 -7.29
CA TYR A 92 26.57 -33.92 -7.42
C TYR A 92 25.32 -33.64 -8.24
N SER A 93 24.44 -32.79 -7.72
CA SER A 93 23.09 -32.57 -8.26
C SER A 93 23.08 -31.98 -9.68
N ALA A 94 24.10 -31.21 -10.06
CA ALA A 94 24.20 -30.65 -11.42
C ALA A 94 24.69 -31.67 -12.48
N LEU A 95 25.19 -32.86 -12.11
CA LEU A 95 25.55 -33.90 -13.08
C LEU A 95 24.34 -34.38 -13.90
N ALA A 96 23.13 -34.24 -13.35
CA ALA A 96 21.87 -34.50 -14.06
C ALA A 96 21.66 -33.61 -15.32
N ALA A 97 22.41 -32.52 -15.47
CA ALA A 97 22.37 -31.65 -16.65
C ALA A 97 23.24 -32.15 -17.84
N GLY A 98 23.84 -33.34 -17.73
CA GLY A 98 24.15 -34.17 -18.90
C GLY A 98 25.52 -33.99 -19.57
N GLN A 99 26.44 -33.15 -19.07
CA GLN A 99 27.76 -33.00 -19.70
C GLN A 99 28.93 -32.61 -18.77
N SER A 100 29.14 -33.36 -17.68
CA SER A 100 30.36 -33.25 -16.88
C SER A 100 30.82 -34.61 -16.35
N GLN A 101 32.13 -34.82 -16.25
CA GLN A 101 32.74 -36.03 -15.70
C GLN A 101 33.29 -35.73 -14.30
N LEU A 102 33.07 -36.62 -13.33
CA LEU A 102 33.62 -36.46 -11.98
C LEU A 102 34.92 -37.27 -11.83
N VAL A 103 35.91 -36.67 -11.19
CA VAL A 103 37.19 -37.31 -10.85
C VAL A 103 37.31 -37.45 -9.34
N THR A 104 37.53 -38.67 -8.88
CA THR A 104 38.04 -38.95 -7.54
C THR A 104 39.55 -38.73 -7.56
N TYR A 105 40.04 -37.69 -6.88
CA TYR A 105 41.45 -37.29 -6.89
C TYR A 105 42.07 -37.33 -5.49
N THR A 106 43.25 -37.94 -5.35
CA THR A 106 43.98 -37.98 -4.09
C THR A 106 45.00 -36.85 -4.02
N VAL A 107 44.87 -35.97 -3.04
CA VAL A 107 45.75 -34.81 -2.78
C VAL A 107 47.20 -35.27 -2.61
N GLN A 108 48.12 -34.65 -3.35
CA GLN A 108 49.56 -34.90 -3.25
C GLN A 108 50.29 -33.76 -2.52
N GLN A 109 51.56 -33.96 -2.18
CA GLN A 109 52.37 -32.98 -1.46
C GLN A 109 52.51 -31.66 -2.25
N GLY A 110 52.13 -30.54 -1.63
CA GLY A 110 52.22 -29.21 -2.24
C GLY A 110 51.20 -28.98 -3.35
N ASP A 111 49.99 -29.53 -3.19
CA ASP A 111 48.82 -29.20 -4.00
C ASP A 111 47.96 -28.12 -3.32
N THR A 112 47.39 -27.24 -4.14
CA THR A 112 46.33 -26.29 -3.76
C THR A 112 45.07 -26.56 -4.56
N LEU A 113 43.90 -26.12 -4.08
CA LEU A 113 42.65 -26.22 -4.83
C LEU A 113 42.73 -25.58 -6.22
N SER A 114 43.49 -24.49 -6.39
CA SER A 114 43.74 -23.89 -7.71
C SER A 114 44.53 -24.81 -8.64
N THR A 115 45.65 -25.39 -8.18
CA THR A 115 46.44 -26.32 -9.01
C THR A 115 45.69 -27.62 -9.36
N ILE A 116 44.71 -28.03 -8.55
CA ILE A 116 43.82 -29.16 -8.85
C ILE A 116 42.74 -28.72 -9.86
N ALA A 117 42.18 -27.52 -9.71
CA ALA A 117 41.20 -26.96 -10.65
C ALA A 117 41.81 -26.76 -12.05
N ASP A 118 43.02 -26.24 -12.15
CA ASP A 118 43.75 -26.07 -13.42
C ASP A 118 44.08 -27.41 -14.09
N LEU A 119 44.39 -28.46 -13.32
CA LEU A 119 44.72 -29.79 -13.84
C LEU A 119 43.52 -30.52 -14.47
N PHE A 120 42.31 -30.19 -14.03
CA PHE A 120 41.07 -30.87 -14.41
C PHE A 120 40.06 -29.97 -15.15
N ASP A 121 40.50 -28.78 -15.59
CA ASP A 121 39.67 -27.78 -16.27
C ASP A 121 38.38 -27.46 -15.50
N SER A 122 38.55 -27.11 -14.23
CA SER A 122 37.49 -26.96 -13.23
C SER A 122 37.50 -25.58 -12.56
N ASP A 123 36.51 -25.34 -11.72
CA ASP A 123 36.40 -24.17 -10.84
C ASP A 123 36.64 -24.56 -9.37
N VAL A 124 37.40 -23.73 -8.67
CA VAL A 124 37.77 -23.90 -7.26
C VAL A 124 36.55 -23.93 -6.33
N ASN A 125 35.49 -23.17 -6.65
CA ASN A 125 34.28 -23.14 -5.84
C ASN A 125 33.45 -24.42 -6.01
N SER A 126 33.37 -24.94 -7.23
CA SER A 126 32.72 -26.21 -7.59
C SER A 126 33.40 -27.40 -6.91
N ILE A 127 34.74 -27.41 -6.84
CA ILE A 127 35.48 -28.39 -6.03
C ILE A 127 35.15 -28.22 -4.54
N ARG A 128 35.21 -27.00 -4.00
CA ARG A 128 34.91 -26.74 -2.58
C ARG A 128 33.50 -27.20 -2.20
N MET A 129 32.51 -26.96 -3.06
CA MET A 129 31.10 -27.24 -2.76
C MET A 129 30.81 -28.74 -2.63
N MET A 130 31.42 -29.59 -3.46
CA MET A 130 31.33 -31.05 -3.32
C MET A 130 32.09 -31.61 -2.12
N ASN A 131 33.19 -30.96 -1.70
CA ASN A 131 34.04 -31.43 -0.61
C ASN A 131 33.75 -30.70 0.72
N THR A 132 32.57 -30.09 0.87
CA THR A 132 32.15 -29.31 2.04
C THR A 132 32.22 -30.03 3.39
N ARG A 133 32.17 -31.37 3.41
CA ARG A 133 32.36 -32.19 4.64
C ARG A 133 33.83 -32.52 4.95
N LEU A 134 34.74 -32.24 4.02
CA LEU A 134 36.18 -32.55 4.10
C LEU A 134 37.03 -31.28 4.20
N THR A 135 36.62 -30.18 3.56
CA THR A 135 37.34 -28.90 3.54
C THR A 135 36.53 -27.78 4.18
N VAL A 136 36.81 -27.48 5.46
CA VAL A 136 36.27 -26.30 6.16
C VAL A 136 37.09 -25.04 5.83
N ASP A 137 38.37 -25.21 5.51
CA ASP A 137 39.33 -24.17 5.13
C ASP A 137 39.91 -24.51 3.74
N PRO A 138 39.88 -23.59 2.75
CA PRO A 138 40.47 -23.82 1.43
C PRO A 138 42.01 -23.76 1.37
N GLU A 139 42.69 -23.22 2.40
CA GLU A 139 44.16 -23.19 2.47
C GLU A 139 44.75 -24.49 3.04
N PHE A 140 43.95 -25.29 3.76
CA PHE A 140 44.38 -26.52 4.38
C PHE A 140 44.00 -27.78 3.56
N LEU A 141 44.89 -28.20 2.66
CA LEU A 141 44.84 -29.51 2.00
C LEU A 141 45.90 -30.46 2.58
N SER A 142 45.49 -31.56 3.20
CA SER A 142 46.41 -32.60 3.66
C SER A 142 46.67 -33.66 2.57
N PRO A 143 47.93 -34.07 2.34
CA PRO A 143 48.26 -35.18 1.43
C PRO A 143 47.54 -36.48 1.83
N GLY A 144 47.09 -37.24 0.84
CA GLY A 144 46.32 -38.48 1.04
C GLY A 144 44.81 -38.28 1.21
N TRP A 145 44.31 -37.05 1.34
CA TRP A 145 42.87 -36.79 1.28
C TRP A 145 42.32 -37.08 -0.12
N VAL A 146 41.14 -37.70 -0.19
CA VAL A 146 40.40 -37.95 -1.43
C VAL A 146 39.37 -36.83 -1.63
N LEU A 147 39.43 -36.16 -2.79
CA LEU A 147 38.53 -35.08 -3.19
C LEU A 147 37.75 -35.46 -4.45
N PHE A 148 36.52 -34.98 -4.57
CA PHE A 148 35.71 -35.08 -5.79
C PHE A 148 35.80 -33.80 -6.62
N VAL A 149 36.19 -33.90 -7.89
CA VAL A 149 36.51 -32.77 -8.78
C VAL A 149 35.70 -32.84 -10.08
N PRO A 150 34.94 -31.80 -10.48
CA PRO A 150 34.17 -31.81 -11.73
C PRO A 150 35.02 -31.36 -12.92
N MET A 151 35.27 -32.23 -13.90
CA MET A 151 35.98 -31.85 -15.12
C MET A 151 35.11 -31.04 -16.10
N GLY A 152 35.72 -30.05 -16.74
CA GLY A 152 35.12 -29.29 -17.84
C GLY A 152 34.11 -28.21 -17.40
N MET A 153 34.31 -27.62 -16.22
CA MET A 153 33.47 -26.54 -15.69
C MET A 153 34.15 -25.15 -15.70
N LYS A 154 35.36 -25.04 -16.23
CA LYS A 154 36.06 -23.76 -16.39
C LYS A 154 35.36 -22.89 -17.44
N GLN A 155 34.65 -21.84 -16.99
CA GLN A 155 33.98 -20.92 -17.90
C GLN A 155 35.01 -20.10 -18.71
N ASN A 156 34.90 -20.14 -20.04
CA ASN A 156 35.73 -19.34 -20.94
C ASN A 156 35.32 -17.86 -20.90
N ASN A 157 35.75 -17.15 -19.86
CA ASN A 157 35.59 -15.69 -19.72
C ASN A 157 36.53 -14.93 -20.67
N ASN A 158 36.32 -15.08 -21.98
CA ASN A 158 36.94 -14.24 -23.00
C ASN A 158 36.21 -12.90 -23.15
N GLN A 159 36.19 -12.11 -22.07
CA GLN A 159 36.19 -10.67 -22.20
C GLN A 159 36.91 -10.00 -21.01
N GLU A 160 38.04 -9.36 -21.35
CA GLU A 160 38.75 -8.33 -20.59
C GLU A 160 39.28 -8.69 -19.18
N GLN A 161 40.51 -9.22 -19.15
CA GLN A 161 41.41 -9.06 -18.01
C GLN A 161 42.68 -8.28 -18.42
N GLY A 162 42.81 -7.08 -17.87
CA GLY A 162 43.83 -6.07 -18.18
C GLY A 162 43.15 -4.69 -18.18
N GLU A 163 43.45 -3.76 -17.27
CA GLU A 163 44.78 -3.47 -16.70
C GLU A 163 44.93 -3.67 -15.18
N ARG A 164 46.13 -3.33 -14.70
CA ARG A 164 46.65 -3.55 -13.35
C ARG A 164 46.59 -2.25 -12.52
N SER A 165 46.10 -2.35 -11.28
CA SER A 165 46.36 -1.40 -10.18
C SER A 165 45.88 0.06 -10.34
N LYS A 166 44.61 0.33 -9.99
CA LYS A 166 44.24 1.54 -9.26
C LYS A 166 43.33 1.21 -8.06
N LYS A 167 43.73 1.63 -6.86
CA LYS A 167 42.91 1.55 -5.64
C LYS A 167 42.04 2.79 -5.50
N THR A 168 40.78 2.75 -5.95
CA THR A 168 39.73 3.73 -5.59
C THR A 168 38.34 3.19 -5.94
N GLY A 169 37.40 3.23 -4.99
CA GLY A 169 35.96 3.30 -5.29
C GLY A 169 35.18 1.99 -5.52
N PHE A 170 34.94 1.20 -4.47
CA PHE A 170 33.89 0.16 -4.46
C PHE A 170 32.45 0.72 -4.56
N ALA A 171 32.28 2.04 -4.60
CA ALA A 171 30.99 2.74 -4.60
C ALA A 171 30.20 2.65 -5.94
N LEU A 172 30.87 2.28 -7.04
CA LEU A 172 30.28 2.40 -8.38
C LEU A 172 29.46 1.18 -8.82
N GLU A 173 29.70 -0.01 -8.27
CA GLU A 173 29.00 -1.23 -8.74
C GLU A 173 27.53 -1.28 -8.33
N ILE A 174 27.16 -0.65 -7.20
CA ILE A 174 25.76 -0.59 -6.72
C ILE A 174 24.96 0.48 -7.48
N SER A 175 25.62 1.56 -7.91
CA SER A 175 25.00 2.64 -8.67
C SER A 175 24.82 2.30 -10.16
N ILE A 176 25.67 1.45 -10.76
CA ILE A 176 25.53 1.01 -12.17
C ILE A 176 24.13 0.47 -12.53
N PRO A 177 23.51 -0.51 -11.84
CA PRO A 177 22.18 -1.00 -12.22
C PRO A 177 21.08 0.07 -12.08
N ILE A 178 21.19 0.97 -11.11
CA ILE A 178 20.25 2.09 -10.92
C ILE A 178 20.42 3.13 -12.04
N ILE A 179 21.66 3.46 -12.39
CA ILE A 179 22.02 4.34 -13.51
C ILE A 179 21.58 3.73 -14.85
N ILE A 180 21.72 2.42 -15.05
CA ILE A 180 21.22 1.73 -16.25
C ILE A 180 19.69 1.78 -16.34
N LEU A 181 18.96 1.67 -15.23
CA LEU A 181 17.50 1.84 -15.23
C LEU A 181 17.09 3.29 -15.58
N VAL A 182 17.78 4.30 -15.02
CA VAL A 182 17.52 5.72 -15.32
C VAL A 182 17.88 6.07 -16.77
N ILE A 183 19.08 5.68 -17.23
CA ILE A 183 19.53 5.89 -18.62
C ILE A 183 18.67 5.10 -19.60
N GLY A 184 18.27 3.87 -19.28
CA GLY A 184 17.32 3.08 -20.08
C GLY A 184 15.96 3.78 -20.24
N GLY A 185 15.44 4.37 -19.15
CA GLY A 185 14.24 5.22 -19.18
C GLY A 185 14.41 6.46 -20.07
N LEU A 186 15.56 7.14 -19.99
CA LEU A 186 15.88 8.31 -20.82
C LEU A 186 16.05 7.93 -22.30
N ILE A 187 16.73 6.83 -22.62
CA ILE A 187 16.88 6.33 -23.99
C ILE A 187 15.52 5.93 -24.57
N LEU A 188 14.67 5.25 -23.80
CA LEU A 188 13.29 4.95 -24.21
C LEU A 188 12.49 6.22 -24.46
N PHE A 189 12.62 7.25 -23.61
CA PHE A 189 11.97 8.56 -23.78
C PHE A 189 12.41 9.28 -25.06
N PHE A 190 13.71 9.28 -25.39
CA PHE A 190 14.21 9.88 -26.63
C PHE A 190 13.87 9.07 -27.89
N TYR A 191 13.91 7.74 -27.81
CA TYR A 191 13.45 6.85 -28.90
C TYR A 191 11.95 7.04 -29.17
N TRP A 192 11.15 7.23 -28.12
CA TRP A 192 9.73 7.57 -28.22
C TRP A 192 9.47 8.95 -28.85
N LYS A 193 10.24 9.96 -28.46
CA LYS A 193 10.19 11.31 -29.07
C LYS A 193 10.37 11.25 -30.60
N HIS A 194 11.22 10.34 -31.10
CA HIS A 194 11.49 10.19 -32.53
C HIS A 194 10.38 9.46 -33.32
N LYS A 195 9.49 8.69 -32.66
CA LYS A 195 8.46 7.89 -33.35
C LYS A 195 7.08 8.55 -33.46
N SER A 196 6.86 9.68 -32.79
CA SER A 196 5.59 10.42 -32.80
C SER A 196 5.39 11.31 -34.04
N GLY A 197 5.93 10.91 -35.21
CA GLY A 197 6.10 11.77 -36.39
C GLY A 197 5.53 11.22 -37.72
N GLN A 198 4.64 10.24 -37.69
CA GLN A 198 3.90 9.72 -38.86
C GLN A 198 2.48 9.28 -38.46
N SER A 199 1.56 9.23 -39.43
CA SER A 199 0.11 9.38 -39.24
C SER A 199 -0.74 8.34 -40.03
N VAL A 200 -2.07 8.40 -39.83
CA VAL A 200 -3.14 7.64 -40.54
C VAL A 200 -3.20 6.15 -40.07
N GLU A 201 -4.34 5.51 -39.77
CA GLU A 201 -5.57 5.32 -40.56
C GLU A 201 -6.73 4.73 -39.73
N ASP A 202 -8.00 5.07 -40.03
CA ASP A 202 -9.23 4.41 -39.53
C ASP A 202 -9.64 3.25 -40.46
N PRO A 203 -10.24 2.14 -39.97
CA PRO A 203 -11.61 1.85 -40.47
C PRO A 203 -12.56 0.96 -39.62
N LYS A 204 -13.87 1.24 -39.82
CA LYS A 204 -15.05 0.32 -39.96
C LYS A 204 -15.87 -0.16 -38.74
N GLU A 205 -17.19 -0.01 -38.92
CA GLU A 205 -18.30 -0.70 -38.24
C GLU A 205 -18.41 -2.19 -38.62
N LEU A 206 -19.19 -2.98 -37.87
CA LEU A 206 -19.96 -4.10 -38.44
C LEU A 206 -21.28 -4.36 -37.65
N LYS A 207 -22.23 -5.06 -38.28
CA LYS A 207 -23.67 -5.09 -37.93
C LYS A 207 -24.15 -6.22 -36.99
N ASP A 208 -25.31 -5.94 -36.37
CA ASP A 208 -26.44 -6.81 -36.00
C ASP A 208 -26.31 -8.34 -36.08
N ARG A 209 -26.84 -9.01 -35.04
CA ARG A 209 -27.80 -10.12 -35.19
C ARG A 209 -28.68 -10.32 -33.96
N SER A 210 -29.78 -11.07 -34.10
CA SER A 210 -30.99 -10.84 -33.29
C SER A 210 -31.84 -12.09 -32.97
N ILE A 211 -32.70 -11.93 -31.96
CA ILE A 211 -33.91 -12.73 -31.61
C ILE A 211 -33.69 -14.15 -31.04
N SER A 212 -33.96 -14.29 -29.74
CA SER A 212 -34.93 -15.28 -29.22
C SER A 212 -35.40 -14.89 -27.80
N LYS A 213 -36.21 -15.75 -27.17
CA LYS A 213 -37.58 -15.40 -26.76
C LYS A 213 -38.22 -16.56 -25.96
N ILE A 214 -39.32 -16.30 -25.24
CA ILE A 214 -40.13 -17.24 -24.42
C ILE A 214 -39.44 -17.57 -23.06
N GLY A 215 -40.13 -17.60 -21.91
CA GLY A 215 -41.58 -17.44 -21.69
C GLY A 215 -41.97 -17.13 -20.24
N SER A 216 -43.29 -17.04 -20.01
CA SER A 216 -43.94 -16.70 -18.74
C SER A 216 -44.58 -17.94 -18.09
N HIS A 217 -44.56 -18.01 -16.76
CA HIS A 217 -45.52 -18.74 -15.90
C HIS A 217 -45.56 -18.08 -14.50
N GLY A 218 -46.58 -18.37 -13.68
CA GLY A 218 -46.73 -17.76 -12.35
C GLY A 218 -47.72 -18.47 -11.42
N SER A 219 -48.22 -17.76 -10.40
CA SER A 219 -49.03 -18.27 -9.26
C SER A 219 -48.22 -19.05 -8.19
N LYS A 220 -48.63 -19.18 -6.91
CA LYS A 220 -49.77 -18.60 -6.15
C LYS A 220 -49.51 -18.71 -4.62
N PHE A 221 -50.15 -17.83 -3.84
CA PHE A 221 -50.70 -18.01 -2.47
C PHE A 221 -50.00 -18.87 -1.39
N SER A 222 -49.88 -18.32 -0.17
CA SER A 222 -50.73 -18.77 0.96
C SER A 222 -50.76 -17.76 2.12
N HIS A 223 -51.83 -17.79 2.93
CA HIS A 223 -52.04 -16.99 4.16
C HIS A 223 -52.07 -17.93 5.38
N LYS A 224 -51.80 -17.42 6.59
CA LYS A 224 -52.40 -17.96 7.82
C LYS A 224 -52.29 -17.00 9.00
N ASP A 225 -53.44 -16.69 9.59
CA ASP A 225 -53.59 -15.81 10.74
C ASP A 225 -53.75 -16.60 12.05
N SER A 226 -53.43 -15.96 13.17
CA SER A 226 -54.12 -16.12 14.46
C SER A 226 -53.67 -15.00 15.42
N THR A 227 -54.60 -14.48 16.21
CA THR A 227 -54.40 -13.37 17.15
C THR A 227 -54.78 -13.79 18.57
N LYS A 228 -54.13 -13.20 19.59
CA LYS A 228 -54.79 -12.32 20.61
C LYS A 228 -53.95 -12.03 21.87
N ASP A 229 -54.40 -10.96 22.54
CA ASP A 229 -54.18 -10.55 23.94
C ASP A 229 -52.81 -9.93 24.34
N LEU A 230 -52.83 -9.25 25.49
CA LEU A 230 -52.21 -7.93 25.76
C LEU A 230 -51.77 -7.89 27.26
N LEU A 231 -50.89 -7.04 27.83
CA LEU A 231 -49.89 -6.00 27.46
C LEU A 231 -49.16 -5.60 28.80
N PRO A 232 -48.21 -4.63 28.90
CA PRO A 232 -47.38 -3.95 27.90
C PRO A 232 -45.86 -3.89 28.28
N TYR A 233 -44.97 -4.57 27.56
CA TYR A 233 -43.55 -4.20 27.49
C TYR A 233 -42.88 -4.78 26.23
N GLU A 234 -42.01 -3.99 25.59
CA GLU A 234 -41.11 -4.34 24.46
C GLU A 234 -41.63 -5.38 23.43
N SER A 235 -42.42 -4.92 22.45
CA SER A 235 -42.75 -5.68 21.22
C SER A 235 -41.79 -5.32 20.08
N GLU A 236 -40.96 -6.27 19.62
CA GLU A 236 -40.12 -6.13 18.41
C GLU A 236 -40.92 -6.11 17.09
N ARG A 237 -42.19 -5.69 17.11
CA ARG A 237 -43.12 -5.68 15.97
C ARG A 237 -44.08 -4.49 16.05
N PRO A 238 -44.32 -3.76 14.94
CA PRO A 238 -45.33 -2.72 14.89
C PRO A 238 -46.74 -3.28 15.10
N LEU A 239 -47.60 -2.44 15.67
CA LEU A 239 -48.99 -2.76 15.95
C LEU A 239 -49.83 -2.76 14.65
N ILE A 240 -50.83 -3.63 14.60
CA ILE A 240 -51.88 -3.59 13.58
C ILE A 240 -53.10 -2.94 14.22
N PHE A 241 -53.43 -1.74 13.76
CA PHE A 241 -54.61 -1.00 14.21
C PHE A 241 -55.84 -1.37 13.37
N SER A 242 -57.04 -1.18 13.90
CA SER A 242 -58.27 -1.09 13.10
C SER A 242 -58.33 0.25 12.35
N LEU A 243 -59.18 0.34 11.33
CA LEU A 243 -59.47 1.63 10.69
C LEU A 243 -60.26 2.54 11.66
N GLU A 244 -61.19 1.97 12.42
CA GLU A 244 -62.03 2.65 13.42
C GLU A 244 -61.19 3.40 14.47
N GLU A 245 -60.13 2.77 15.01
CA GLU A 245 -59.20 3.42 15.95
C GLU A 245 -58.46 4.61 15.33
N LEU A 246 -58.09 4.54 14.04
CA LEU A 246 -57.42 5.65 13.36
C LEU A 246 -58.39 6.77 12.97
N GLU A 247 -59.65 6.42 12.67
CA GLU A 247 -60.72 7.39 12.43
C GLU A 247 -61.09 8.11 13.73
N GLU A 248 -61.25 7.43 14.86
CA GLU A 248 -61.41 8.09 16.17
C GLU A 248 -60.18 8.97 16.50
N ALA A 249 -58.97 8.41 16.40
CA ALA A 249 -57.74 9.12 16.74
C ALA A 249 -57.53 10.40 15.90
N THR A 250 -57.93 10.40 14.62
CA THR A 250 -57.78 11.54 13.68
C THR A 250 -59.05 12.36 13.46
N ALA A 251 -60.13 12.11 14.23
CA ALA A 251 -61.44 12.72 14.05
C ALA A 251 -62.01 12.58 12.61
N ASN A 252 -61.97 11.36 12.07
CA ASN A 252 -62.34 10.98 10.70
C ASN A 252 -61.46 11.63 9.62
N PHE A 253 -60.15 11.74 9.87
CA PHE A 253 -59.18 12.43 9.01
C PHE A 253 -59.55 13.90 8.74
N ASP A 254 -59.94 14.63 9.79
CA ASP A 254 -60.30 16.04 9.72
C ASP A 254 -59.16 16.88 9.11
N GLU A 255 -59.47 17.71 8.10
CA GLU A 255 -58.47 18.55 7.42
C GLU A 255 -57.83 19.61 8.34
N THR A 256 -58.46 19.95 9.48
CA THR A 256 -57.84 20.79 10.53
C THR A 256 -56.72 20.10 11.29
N ARG A 257 -56.67 18.75 11.29
CA ARG A 257 -55.60 17.95 11.90
C ARG A 257 -54.49 17.59 10.91
N LYS A 258 -54.56 18.09 9.68
CA LYS A 258 -53.64 17.75 8.58
C LYS A 258 -52.30 18.47 8.72
N ILE A 259 -51.30 17.75 9.20
CA ILE A 259 -49.93 18.25 9.39
C ILE A 259 -49.06 18.16 8.13
N GLY A 260 -49.50 17.44 7.08
CA GLY A 260 -48.73 17.36 5.84
C GLY A 260 -49.52 16.83 4.64
N SER A 261 -49.04 17.17 3.43
CA SER A 261 -49.59 16.71 2.15
C SER A 261 -48.47 16.60 1.12
N GLY A 262 -48.39 15.48 0.40
CA GLY A 262 -47.25 15.23 -0.50
C GLY A 262 -47.49 14.19 -1.59
N GLY A 263 -46.41 13.74 -2.22
CA GLY A 263 -46.45 12.77 -3.32
C GLY A 263 -47.08 11.42 -2.95
N TYR A 264 -46.92 10.98 -1.70
CA TYR A 264 -47.35 9.66 -1.23
C TYR A 264 -48.73 9.62 -0.58
N GLY A 265 -49.17 10.73 0.04
CA GLY A 265 -50.36 10.74 0.88
C GLY A 265 -50.62 12.10 1.53
N CYS A 266 -51.51 12.10 2.52
CA CYS A 266 -51.66 13.17 3.50
C CYS A 266 -51.31 12.63 4.90
N VAL A 267 -50.79 13.47 5.77
CA VAL A 267 -50.43 13.11 7.16
C VAL A 267 -51.31 13.91 8.11
N TYR A 268 -51.93 13.21 9.05
CA TYR A 268 -52.84 13.76 10.05
C TYR A 268 -52.29 13.53 11.46
N PHE A 269 -52.42 14.53 12.33
CA PHE A 269 -52.20 14.38 13.77
C PHE A 269 -53.33 13.54 14.38
N GLY A 270 -52.96 12.55 15.18
CA GLY A 270 -53.89 11.67 15.88
C GLY A 270 -53.53 11.49 17.36
N MET A 271 -54.53 11.10 18.15
CA MET A 271 -54.37 10.74 19.55
C MET A 271 -54.81 9.30 19.78
N LEU A 272 -53.86 8.38 19.94
CA LEU A 272 -54.15 6.99 20.31
C LEU A 272 -54.13 6.87 21.84
N GLY A 273 -55.30 7.06 22.46
CA GLY A 273 -55.51 7.06 23.90
C GLY A 273 -54.84 8.25 24.60
N LYS A 274 -53.53 8.15 24.86
CA LYS A 274 -52.68 9.23 25.40
C LYS A 274 -51.44 9.53 24.56
N GLN A 275 -51.21 8.79 23.47
CA GLN A 275 -50.03 8.93 22.63
C GLN A 275 -50.33 9.82 21.42
N GLU A 276 -49.51 10.85 21.24
CA GLU A 276 -49.50 11.69 20.03
C GLU A 276 -48.90 10.89 18.87
N VAL A 277 -49.61 10.82 17.74
CA VAL A 277 -49.18 10.05 16.55
C VAL A 277 -49.37 10.82 15.25
N ALA A 278 -48.55 10.51 14.25
CA ALA A 278 -48.71 11.00 12.88
C ALA A 278 -49.22 9.86 11.97
N VAL A 279 -50.44 10.01 11.46
CA VAL A 279 -51.11 9.00 10.62
C VAL A 279 -51.00 9.39 9.14
N LYS A 280 -50.19 8.65 8.38
CA LYS A 280 -49.92 8.83 6.95
C LYS A 280 -50.92 8.03 6.11
N LYS A 281 -51.96 8.69 5.61
CA LYS A 281 -52.97 8.14 4.68
C LYS A 281 -52.40 8.08 3.26
N MET A 282 -52.04 6.89 2.81
CA MET A 282 -51.39 6.67 1.50
C MET A 282 -52.39 6.72 0.36
N LYS A 283 -52.01 7.35 -0.76
CA LYS A 283 -52.81 7.35 -2.00
C LYS A 283 -52.91 5.92 -2.56
N SER A 284 -54.04 5.57 -3.15
CA SER A 284 -54.34 4.21 -3.64
C SER A 284 -53.31 3.65 -4.64
N ASN A 285 -52.60 4.50 -5.40
CA ASN A 285 -51.53 4.11 -6.31
C ASN A 285 -50.12 3.99 -5.66
N LYS A 286 -50.01 4.08 -4.33
CA LYS A 286 -48.75 4.11 -3.54
C LYS A 286 -48.50 2.88 -2.65
N SER A 287 -49.15 1.76 -2.97
CA SER A 287 -48.97 0.49 -2.24
C SER A 287 -47.53 -0.03 -2.26
N LYS A 288 -46.75 0.24 -3.33
CA LYS A 288 -45.32 -0.13 -3.40
C LYS A 288 -44.47 0.62 -2.38
N GLU A 289 -44.66 1.93 -2.29
CA GLU A 289 -43.98 2.79 -1.34
C GLU A 289 -44.41 2.47 0.12
N PHE A 290 -45.68 2.16 0.37
CA PHE A 290 -46.16 1.64 1.65
C PHE A 290 -45.42 0.36 2.08
N PHE A 291 -45.34 -0.65 1.22
CA PHE A 291 -44.65 -1.91 1.55
C PHE A 291 -43.12 -1.74 1.64
N ALA A 292 -42.53 -0.74 0.98
CA ALA A 292 -41.11 -0.43 1.13
C ALA A 292 -40.83 0.17 2.52
N GLU A 293 -41.58 1.20 2.90
CA GLU A 293 -41.48 1.91 4.18
C GLU A 293 -41.70 0.96 5.36
N LEU A 294 -42.80 0.18 5.33
CA LEU A 294 -43.10 -0.85 6.33
C LEU A 294 -41.97 -1.91 6.44
N LYS A 295 -41.45 -2.42 5.31
CA LYS A 295 -40.40 -3.46 5.31
C LYS A 295 -39.08 -3.00 5.95
N ILE A 296 -38.84 -1.69 5.99
CA ILE A 296 -37.61 -1.08 6.51
C ILE A 296 -37.79 -0.66 7.97
N LEU A 297 -38.84 0.08 8.29
CA LEU A 297 -39.04 0.62 9.65
C LEU A 297 -39.46 -0.44 10.68
N CYS A 298 -39.98 -1.61 10.26
CA CYS A 298 -40.05 -2.81 11.11
C CYS A 298 -38.68 -3.37 11.58
N LYS A 299 -37.55 -2.74 11.21
CA LYS A 299 -36.19 -3.26 11.42
C LYS A 299 -35.16 -2.17 11.73
N VAL A 300 -35.61 -0.93 11.89
CA VAL A 300 -34.79 0.28 11.99
C VAL A 300 -35.28 1.06 13.19
N HIS A 301 -34.51 1.02 14.28
CA HIS A 301 -34.81 1.69 15.54
C HIS A 301 -33.56 2.46 15.96
N HIS A 302 -33.61 3.79 15.86
CA HIS A 302 -32.49 4.68 16.16
C HIS A 302 -33.02 6.06 16.56
N ILE A 303 -32.36 6.73 17.52
CA ILE A 303 -32.82 8.02 18.06
C ILE A 303 -32.94 9.13 17.01
N ASN A 304 -32.21 9.04 15.90
CA ASN A 304 -32.27 9.98 14.78
C ASN A 304 -33.06 9.45 13.55
N VAL A 305 -33.97 8.50 13.75
CA VAL A 305 -34.93 8.03 12.73
C VAL A 305 -36.33 8.02 13.34
N VAL A 306 -37.35 8.37 12.57
CA VAL A 306 -38.74 8.36 13.03
C VAL A 306 -39.25 6.93 13.26
N GLU A 307 -39.81 6.68 14.43
CA GLU A 307 -40.36 5.38 14.82
C GLU A 307 -41.72 5.10 14.17
N LEU A 308 -41.84 3.92 13.53
CA LEU A 308 -43.11 3.38 13.04
C LEU A 308 -43.78 2.56 14.16
N ILE A 309 -44.82 3.10 14.76
CA ILE A 309 -45.62 2.45 15.82
C ILE A 309 -46.46 1.31 15.23
N GLY A 310 -47.04 1.51 14.04
CA GLY A 310 -47.97 0.55 13.47
C GLY A 310 -48.48 0.87 12.07
N TYR A 311 -49.42 0.05 11.59
CA TYR A 311 -50.04 0.20 10.29
C TYR A 311 -51.47 -0.35 10.27
N THR A 312 -52.25 0.02 9.24
CA THR A 312 -53.50 -0.68 8.91
C THR A 312 -53.85 -0.60 7.43
N SER A 313 -54.82 -1.40 7.01
CA SER A 313 -55.43 -1.39 5.68
C SER A 313 -56.92 -1.15 5.85
N GLY A 314 -57.41 -0.03 5.35
CA GLY A 314 -58.85 0.16 5.07
C GLY A 314 -59.22 -0.41 3.71
N ASP A 315 -60.48 -0.23 3.32
CA ASP A 315 -61.01 -0.75 2.05
C ASP A 315 -60.35 -0.08 0.81
N ASP A 316 -60.21 1.25 0.84
CA ASP A 316 -59.67 2.05 -0.28
C ASP A 316 -58.21 2.52 -0.08
N HIS A 317 -57.70 2.50 1.16
CA HIS A 317 -56.48 3.22 1.56
C HIS A 317 -55.62 2.41 2.54
N LEU A 318 -54.29 2.60 2.43
CA LEU A 318 -53.28 2.04 3.34
C LEU A 318 -52.77 3.13 4.27
N TYR A 319 -52.46 2.78 5.53
CA TYR A 319 -52.14 3.75 6.58
C TYR A 319 -50.91 3.31 7.38
N LEU A 320 -50.01 4.27 7.63
CA LEU A 320 -48.82 4.09 8.49
C LEU A 320 -48.91 5.05 9.67
N VAL A 321 -48.57 4.58 10.86
CA VAL A 321 -48.71 5.30 12.14
C VAL A 321 -47.33 5.48 12.76
N TYR A 322 -46.91 6.73 12.89
CA TYR A 322 -45.61 7.14 13.43
C TYR A 322 -45.76 7.82 14.79
N GLU A 323 -44.65 7.93 15.53
CA GLU A 323 -44.53 8.96 16.55
C GLU A 323 -44.84 10.35 15.97
N TYR A 324 -45.47 11.22 16.77
CA TYR A 324 -45.58 12.63 16.41
C TYR A 324 -44.31 13.39 16.82
N VAL A 325 -43.77 14.18 15.90
CA VAL A 325 -42.52 14.94 16.06
C VAL A 325 -42.86 16.43 16.03
N GLN A 326 -42.73 17.09 17.19
CA GLN A 326 -43.51 18.29 17.52
C GLN A 326 -43.11 19.56 16.76
N ASN A 327 -41.84 19.75 16.40
CA ASN A 327 -41.36 20.99 15.76
C ASN A 327 -41.36 20.92 14.22
N GLY A 328 -42.13 20.02 13.59
CA GLY A 328 -42.27 19.99 12.13
C GLY A 328 -40.98 19.59 11.40
N SER A 329 -40.80 20.07 10.16
CA SER A 329 -39.61 19.79 9.34
C SER A 329 -38.56 20.90 9.38
N LEU A 330 -37.30 20.52 9.20
CA LEU A 330 -36.17 21.44 9.07
C LEU A 330 -36.36 22.45 7.92
N SER A 331 -37.17 22.11 6.91
CA SER A 331 -37.53 23.03 5.82
C SER A 331 -38.36 24.22 6.30
N GLU A 332 -39.27 24.01 7.27
CA GLU A 332 -40.05 25.09 7.90
C GLU A 332 -39.17 26.01 8.77
N HIS A 333 -38.11 25.46 9.40
CA HIS A 333 -37.20 26.23 10.28
C HIS A 333 -36.12 27.01 9.53
N LEU A 334 -35.74 26.56 8.33
CA LEU A 334 -34.77 27.27 7.49
C LEU A 334 -35.43 28.25 6.53
N HIS A 335 -36.57 27.90 5.95
CA HIS A 335 -37.16 28.68 4.87
C HIS A 335 -38.50 29.28 5.28
N ASP A 336 -38.48 30.59 5.50
CA ASP A 336 -39.60 31.39 5.96
C ASP A 336 -40.11 31.00 7.39
N PRO A 337 -39.23 30.85 8.41
CA PRO A 337 -39.60 30.32 9.73
C PRO A 337 -40.69 31.12 10.45
N LEU A 338 -40.72 32.45 10.28
CA LEU A 338 -41.74 33.30 10.87
C LEU A 338 -43.16 33.02 10.34
N LEU A 339 -43.30 32.49 9.11
CA LEU A 339 -44.60 32.08 8.57
C LEU A 339 -45.10 30.77 9.20
N HIS A 340 -44.19 29.93 9.69
CA HIS A 340 -44.47 28.66 10.35
C HIS A 340 -44.49 28.78 11.89
N GLY A 341 -44.33 30.00 12.42
CA GLY A 341 -44.32 30.27 13.86
C GLY A 341 -42.99 29.95 14.57
N HIS A 342 -41.93 29.70 13.82
CA HIS A 342 -40.61 29.33 14.35
C HIS A 342 -39.66 30.53 14.44
N GLN A 343 -38.65 30.43 15.32
CA GLN A 343 -37.51 31.33 15.35
C GLN A 343 -36.39 30.80 14.43
N ALA A 344 -35.56 31.70 13.88
CA ALA A 344 -34.44 31.29 13.04
C ALA A 344 -33.43 30.45 13.83
N LEU A 345 -33.03 29.30 13.29
CA LEU A 345 -32.09 28.38 13.96
C LEU A 345 -30.71 29.01 14.13
N SER A 346 -30.20 29.01 15.37
CA SER A 346 -28.82 29.40 15.69
C SER A 346 -27.80 28.40 15.14
N TRP A 347 -26.54 28.84 14.99
CA TRP A 347 -25.45 27.97 14.51
C TRP A 347 -25.35 26.65 15.29
N ASN A 348 -25.39 26.70 16.63
CA ASN A 348 -25.28 25.51 17.47
C ASN A 348 -26.45 24.53 17.24
N ALA A 349 -27.67 25.03 17.01
CA ALA A 349 -28.81 24.19 16.65
C ALA A 349 -28.60 23.55 15.26
N ARG A 350 -28.20 24.34 14.26
CA ARG A 350 -27.92 23.83 12.90
C ARG A 350 -26.82 22.77 12.87
N ALA A 351 -25.75 22.96 13.63
CA ALA A 351 -24.65 22.00 13.77
C ALA A 351 -25.08 20.72 14.50
N GLN A 352 -25.94 20.82 15.53
CA GLN A 352 -26.49 19.65 16.22
C GLN A 352 -27.48 18.87 15.34
N ILE A 353 -28.32 19.57 14.57
CA ILE A 353 -29.24 18.99 13.58
C ILE A 353 -28.48 18.26 12.48
N ALA A 354 -27.39 18.86 11.97
CA ALA A 354 -26.48 18.23 11.02
C ALA A 354 -25.88 16.91 11.57
N LEU A 355 -25.34 16.95 12.80
CA LEU A 355 -24.74 15.77 13.45
C LEU A 355 -25.77 14.65 13.69
N ASP A 356 -26.99 15.02 14.09
CA ASP A 356 -28.08 14.07 14.32
C ASP A 356 -28.56 13.42 13.01
N ALA A 357 -28.76 14.21 11.95
CA ALA A 357 -29.13 13.69 10.63
C ALA A 357 -28.02 12.78 10.07
N ALA A 358 -26.73 13.17 10.20
CA ALA A 358 -25.61 12.33 9.78
C ALA A 358 -25.61 10.96 10.47
N ARG A 359 -25.85 10.91 11.79
CA ARG A 359 -25.98 9.66 12.55
C ARG A 359 -27.15 8.80 12.11
N GLY A 360 -28.29 9.42 11.76
CA GLY A 360 -29.43 8.70 11.19
C GLY A 360 -29.08 8.02 9.85
N ILE A 361 -28.34 8.70 8.97
CA ILE A 361 -27.89 8.18 7.67
C ILE A 361 -26.85 7.05 7.87
N GLU A 362 -25.82 7.29 8.70
CA GLU A 362 -24.78 6.32 9.07
C GLU A 362 -25.39 5.04 9.68
N TYR A 363 -26.44 5.19 10.48
CA TYR A 363 -27.15 4.05 11.06
C TYR A 363 -27.77 3.16 9.97
N ILE A 364 -28.57 3.75 9.07
CA ILE A 364 -29.31 2.97 8.05
C ILE A 364 -28.39 2.37 6.96
N HIS A 365 -27.25 3.01 6.69
CA HIS A 365 -26.25 2.54 5.72
C HIS A 365 -25.45 1.33 6.24
N ASP A 366 -24.91 1.41 7.46
CA ASP A 366 -23.89 0.45 7.93
C ASP A 366 -24.21 -0.26 9.25
N HIS A 367 -24.92 0.37 10.19
CA HIS A 367 -25.18 -0.24 11.51
C HIS A 367 -26.41 -1.17 11.54
N THR A 368 -27.21 -1.18 10.47
CA THR A 368 -28.31 -2.12 10.26
C THR A 368 -27.84 -3.54 9.87
N LYS A 369 -28.69 -4.55 10.04
CA LYS A 369 -28.40 -5.95 9.62
C LYS A 369 -28.24 -6.11 8.10
N ALA A 370 -28.90 -5.27 7.31
CA ALA A 370 -28.80 -5.22 5.86
C ALA A 370 -28.92 -3.75 5.41
N ARG A 371 -28.15 -3.35 4.40
CA ARG A 371 -27.95 -1.94 4.03
C ARG A 371 -29.20 -1.33 3.39
N TYR A 372 -29.57 -0.13 3.81
CA TYR A 372 -30.67 0.64 3.23
C TYR A 372 -30.14 1.95 2.65
N VAL A 373 -30.68 2.36 1.50
CA VAL A 373 -30.45 3.68 0.89
C VAL A 373 -31.79 4.41 0.85
N HIS A 374 -31.85 5.66 1.32
CA HIS A 374 -33.09 6.41 1.52
C HIS A 374 -33.63 7.05 0.24
N ARG A 375 -32.74 7.65 -0.56
CA ARG A 375 -32.98 8.26 -1.89
C ARG A 375 -33.91 9.47 -1.90
N ASP A 376 -34.15 10.08 -0.75
CA ASP A 376 -34.93 11.31 -0.61
C ASP A 376 -34.55 12.09 0.66
N ILE A 377 -33.25 12.11 1.00
CA ILE A 377 -32.71 12.97 2.06
C ILE A 377 -32.86 14.43 1.62
N LYS A 378 -33.55 15.24 2.43
CA LYS A 378 -33.83 16.66 2.18
C LYS A 378 -34.34 17.33 3.46
N THR A 379 -34.32 18.65 3.54
CA THR A 379 -34.78 19.41 4.72
C THR A 379 -36.26 19.15 5.09
N SER A 380 -37.12 18.78 4.14
CA SER A 380 -38.52 18.40 4.42
C SER A 380 -38.72 16.96 4.91
N ASN A 381 -37.71 16.10 4.80
CA ASN A 381 -37.72 14.72 5.33
C ASN A 381 -36.85 14.58 6.60
N ILE A 382 -36.42 15.69 7.19
CA ILE A 382 -35.72 15.75 8.46
C ILE A 382 -36.64 16.51 9.42
N LEU A 383 -37.23 15.79 10.38
CA LEU A 383 -38.14 16.35 11.37
C LEU A 383 -37.37 16.73 12.65
N LEU A 384 -37.90 17.70 13.40
CA LEU A 384 -37.27 18.21 14.63
C LEU A 384 -38.14 17.89 15.86
N ASP A 385 -37.55 17.23 16.85
CA ASP A 385 -38.24 16.99 18.12
C ASP A 385 -38.33 18.26 19.01
N ASN A 386 -38.96 18.13 20.18
CA ASN A 386 -39.10 19.23 21.14
C ASN A 386 -37.75 19.78 21.66
N GLY A 387 -36.64 19.04 21.52
CA GLY A 387 -35.28 19.47 21.83
C GLY A 387 -34.48 19.97 20.61
N LEU A 388 -35.14 20.18 19.46
CA LEU A 388 -34.53 20.46 18.16
C LEU A 388 -33.52 19.40 17.70
N ARG A 389 -33.72 18.13 18.12
CA ARG A 389 -32.94 16.98 17.65
C ARG A 389 -33.52 16.45 16.35
N ALA A 390 -32.66 16.07 15.42
CA ALA A 390 -33.10 15.67 14.09
C ALA A 390 -33.49 14.18 14.02
N LYS A 391 -34.61 13.88 13.34
CA LYS A 391 -35.06 12.54 12.98
C LYS A 391 -35.36 12.44 11.48
N ILE A 392 -34.87 11.39 10.83
CA ILE A 392 -35.10 11.12 9.40
C ILE A 392 -36.46 10.46 9.18
N ALA A 393 -37.22 10.89 8.16
CA ALA A 393 -38.58 10.48 7.85
C ALA A 393 -38.82 10.22 6.34
N ASP A 394 -39.97 9.62 6.01
CA ASP A 394 -40.44 9.27 4.64
C ASP A 394 -39.55 8.24 3.90
N PHE A 395 -39.51 7.01 4.43
CA PHE A 395 -38.79 5.88 3.84
C PHE A 395 -39.53 5.25 2.64
N GLY A 396 -40.57 5.91 2.10
CA GLY A 396 -41.36 5.42 0.96
C GLY A 396 -40.56 5.21 -0.34
N LEU A 397 -39.42 5.89 -0.51
CA LEU A 397 -38.47 5.64 -1.61
C LEU A 397 -37.28 4.76 -1.23
N ALA A 398 -37.12 4.41 0.05
CA ALA A 398 -35.94 3.71 0.52
C ALA A 398 -35.88 2.27 -0.03
N LYS A 399 -34.66 1.79 -0.30
CA LYS A 399 -34.45 0.47 -0.91
C LYS A 399 -33.35 -0.31 -0.19
N LEU A 400 -33.58 -1.61 -0.04
CA LEU A 400 -32.59 -2.56 0.43
C LEU A 400 -31.51 -2.80 -0.64
N VAL A 401 -30.25 -2.81 -0.19
CA VAL A 401 -29.04 -3.18 -0.93
C VAL A 401 -28.44 -4.40 -0.25
N GLU A 402 -28.13 -5.44 -1.02
CA GLU A 402 -27.47 -6.65 -0.49
C GLU A 402 -25.97 -6.37 -0.25
N ARG A 403 -25.36 -7.09 0.71
CA ARG A 403 -23.95 -6.90 1.10
C ARG A 403 -23.01 -7.77 0.25
N THR A 404 -23.23 -7.73 -1.06
CA THR A 404 -22.52 -8.49 -2.09
C THR A 404 -21.49 -7.58 -2.78
N GLY A 405 -20.24 -7.66 -2.30
CA GLY A 405 -19.18 -6.74 -2.73
C GLY A 405 -19.40 -5.30 -2.27
N GLU A 406 -18.77 -4.35 -2.97
CA GLU A 406 -18.94 -2.90 -2.76
C GLU A 406 -19.52 -2.21 -4.02
N ASP A 407 -19.88 -3.01 -5.03
CA ASP A 407 -19.95 -2.59 -6.44
C ASP A 407 -21.28 -2.97 -7.11
N ASP A 408 -22.26 -3.47 -6.34
CA ASP A 408 -23.60 -3.82 -6.83
C ASP A 408 -24.40 -2.55 -7.14
N CYS A 409 -24.16 -2.00 -8.33
CA CYS A 409 -25.03 -1.00 -8.93
C CYS A 409 -26.38 -1.62 -9.30
N PHE A 410 -27.46 -1.06 -8.73
CA PHE A 410 -28.81 -1.40 -9.15
C PHE A 410 -29.34 -0.32 -10.09
N ALA A 411 -29.51 -0.66 -11.37
CA ALA A 411 -30.33 0.13 -12.28
C ALA A 411 -31.74 0.29 -11.70
N THR A 412 -32.17 1.51 -11.39
CA THR A 412 -33.51 1.80 -10.88
C THR A 412 -34.16 2.97 -11.61
N ARG A 413 -35.50 3.06 -11.59
CA ARG A 413 -36.19 4.25 -12.08
C ARG A 413 -35.74 5.47 -11.26
N LEU A 414 -35.31 6.54 -11.95
CA LEU A 414 -35.02 7.83 -11.34
C LEU A 414 -36.18 8.28 -10.44
N VAL A 415 -35.87 8.53 -9.17
CA VAL A 415 -36.77 8.98 -8.10
C VAL A 415 -35.96 9.72 -7.05
N GLY A 416 -36.61 10.60 -6.30
CA GLY A 416 -36.00 11.54 -5.35
C GLY A 416 -36.35 12.98 -5.74
N THR A 417 -36.06 13.93 -4.84
CA THR A 417 -36.46 15.33 -5.02
C THR A 417 -35.44 16.12 -5.86
N PRO A 418 -35.86 16.81 -6.95
CA PRO A 418 -34.98 17.70 -7.72
C PRO A 418 -34.29 18.74 -6.83
N GLY A 419 -33.01 19.00 -7.09
CA GLY A 419 -32.15 19.82 -6.23
C GLY A 419 -31.29 19.00 -5.25
N TYR A 420 -31.75 17.82 -4.84
CA TYR A 420 -31.00 16.87 -4.00
C TYR A 420 -30.47 15.66 -4.78
N LEU A 421 -31.00 15.42 -5.99
CA LEU A 421 -30.53 14.37 -6.89
C LEU A 421 -29.08 14.63 -7.35
N PRO A 422 -28.17 13.65 -7.24
CA PRO A 422 -26.81 13.78 -7.74
C PRO A 422 -26.76 13.58 -9.26
N PRO A 423 -25.71 14.10 -9.95
CA PRO A 423 -25.63 14.05 -11.41
C PRO A 423 -25.59 12.62 -11.97
N GLU A 424 -24.87 11.69 -11.33
CA GLU A 424 -24.72 10.31 -11.77
C GLU A 424 -26.05 9.53 -11.74
N SER A 425 -26.91 9.74 -10.72
CA SER A 425 -28.24 9.12 -10.71
C SER A 425 -29.17 9.67 -11.80
N VAL A 426 -28.98 10.92 -12.25
CA VAL A 426 -29.75 11.52 -13.35
C VAL A 426 -29.26 11.01 -14.71
N CYS A 427 -27.95 10.87 -14.90
CA CYS A 427 -27.35 10.41 -16.15
C CYS A 427 -27.44 8.90 -16.36
N GLU A 428 -27.23 8.10 -15.31
CA GLU A 428 -26.92 6.68 -15.43
C GLU A 428 -27.88 5.74 -14.69
N LEU A 429 -28.89 6.28 -13.98
CA LEU A 429 -29.90 5.51 -13.22
C LEU A 429 -29.31 4.60 -12.11
N GLN A 430 -28.04 4.83 -11.75
CA GLN A 430 -27.31 4.15 -10.67
C GLN A 430 -27.81 4.61 -9.30
N MET A 431 -27.63 3.73 -8.30
CA MET A 431 -28.16 3.88 -6.95
C MET A 431 -27.21 3.27 -5.92
N THR A 432 -26.56 4.10 -5.11
CA THR A 432 -25.61 3.69 -4.05
C THR A 432 -25.88 4.46 -2.76
N THR A 433 -25.15 4.17 -1.67
CA THR A 433 -25.20 4.99 -0.45
C THR A 433 -24.70 6.42 -0.67
N LYS A 434 -23.80 6.65 -1.64
CA LYS A 434 -23.29 7.99 -1.98
C LYS A 434 -24.40 8.92 -2.50
N THR A 435 -25.49 8.37 -3.06
CA THR A 435 -26.71 9.14 -3.42
C THR A 435 -27.31 9.87 -2.21
N ASP A 436 -27.34 9.24 -1.03
CA ASP A 436 -27.81 9.89 0.20
C ASP A 436 -26.77 10.90 0.75
N VAL A 437 -25.47 10.60 0.60
CA VAL A 437 -24.38 11.49 1.04
C VAL A 437 -24.40 12.82 0.26
N PHE A 438 -24.56 12.77 -1.07
CA PHE A 438 -24.69 13.98 -1.88
C PHE A 438 -25.93 14.79 -1.48
N ALA A 439 -27.07 14.14 -1.31
CA ALA A 439 -28.31 14.77 -0.88
C ALA A 439 -28.18 15.41 0.52
N PHE A 440 -27.45 14.77 1.43
CA PHE A 440 -27.08 15.35 2.73
C PHE A 440 -26.13 16.55 2.61
N GLY A 441 -25.15 16.51 1.70
CA GLY A 441 -24.31 17.67 1.36
C GLY A 441 -25.13 18.89 0.92
N VAL A 442 -26.21 18.67 0.15
CA VAL A 442 -27.17 19.75 -0.18
C VAL A 442 -27.88 20.27 1.06
N VAL A 443 -28.38 19.40 1.96
CA VAL A 443 -29.01 19.81 3.23
C VAL A 443 -28.06 20.66 4.09
N LEU A 444 -26.78 20.31 4.14
CA LEU A 444 -25.76 21.09 4.85
C LEU A 444 -25.51 22.46 4.20
N ALA A 445 -25.57 22.56 2.87
CA ALA A 445 -25.54 23.86 2.20
C ALA A 445 -26.79 24.70 2.50
N GLU A 446 -27.99 24.10 2.59
CA GLU A 446 -29.21 24.81 3.04
C GLU A 446 -29.06 25.31 4.49
N LEU A 447 -28.47 24.51 5.38
CA LEU A 447 -28.19 24.89 6.77
C LEU A 447 -27.21 26.08 6.89
N ILE A 448 -26.21 26.20 6.01
CA ILE A 448 -25.21 27.27 6.04
C ILE A 448 -25.73 28.57 5.39
N THR A 449 -26.49 28.46 4.30
CA THR A 449 -26.87 29.60 3.44
C THR A 449 -28.30 30.10 3.66
N GLY A 450 -29.18 29.27 4.23
CA GLY A 450 -30.62 29.54 4.32
C GLY A 450 -31.37 29.42 2.99
N TYR A 451 -30.66 29.25 1.87
CA TYR A 451 -31.26 29.08 0.54
C TYR A 451 -31.87 27.69 0.36
N ARG A 452 -33.00 27.63 -0.35
CA ARG A 452 -33.64 26.38 -0.79
C ARG A 452 -32.76 25.69 -1.86
N ALA A 453 -32.73 24.36 -1.89
CA ALA A 453 -31.92 23.57 -2.84
C ALA A 453 -32.21 23.90 -4.32
N LEU A 454 -33.45 24.30 -4.64
CA LEU A 454 -33.88 24.90 -5.90
C LEU A 454 -34.70 26.17 -5.62
N PHE A 455 -34.38 27.26 -6.32
CA PHE A 455 -35.14 28.51 -6.27
C PHE A 455 -35.14 29.21 -7.65
N ARG A 456 -35.95 30.26 -7.81
CA ARG A 456 -35.97 31.07 -9.05
C ARG A 456 -34.83 32.08 -9.03
N ASP A 457 -34.12 32.25 -10.14
CA ASP A 457 -33.07 33.27 -10.23
C ASP A 457 -33.68 34.67 -10.17
N SER A 458 -33.07 35.55 -9.37
CA SER A 458 -33.56 36.93 -9.14
C SER A 458 -33.36 37.85 -10.34
N LYS A 459 -32.52 37.47 -11.32
CA LYS A 459 -32.31 38.18 -12.58
C LYS A 459 -33.14 37.59 -13.73
N GLU A 460 -33.48 36.30 -13.66
CA GLU A 460 -34.21 35.57 -14.70
C GLU A 460 -35.37 34.76 -14.07
N ALA A 461 -36.51 35.41 -13.79
CA ALA A 461 -37.60 34.83 -13.00
C ALA A 461 -38.25 33.52 -13.54
N ASN A 462 -37.99 33.15 -14.80
CA ASN A 462 -38.42 31.89 -15.42
C ASN A 462 -37.38 30.75 -15.29
N LYS A 463 -36.20 31.03 -14.74
CA LYS A 463 -35.05 30.12 -14.64
C LYS A 463 -34.94 29.62 -13.21
N MET A 464 -34.97 28.30 -13.04
CA MET A 464 -34.64 27.67 -11.76
C MET A 464 -33.11 27.58 -11.64
N ARG A 465 -32.59 27.97 -10.48
CA ARG A 465 -31.18 27.83 -10.10
C ARG A 465 -31.06 26.88 -8.91
N SER A 466 -30.06 26.01 -8.94
CA SER A 466 -29.77 25.10 -7.84
C SER A 466 -28.72 25.68 -6.90
N LEU A 467 -28.84 25.36 -5.61
CA LEU A 467 -27.84 25.70 -4.61
C LEU A 467 -26.49 25.06 -4.95
N ILE A 468 -26.50 23.84 -5.51
CA ILE A 468 -25.31 23.15 -6.06
C ILE A 468 -24.56 24.03 -7.08
N SER A 469 -25.28 24.75 -7.96
CA SER A 469 -24.67 25.64 -8.96
C SER A 469 -24.05 26.90 -8.34
N ILE A 470 -24.40 27.25 -7.11
CA ILE A 470 -23.82 28.39 -6.38
C ILE A 470 -22.61 27.92 -5.58
N MET A 471 -22.76 26.81 -4.84
CA MET A 471 -21.65 26.18 -4.11
C MET A 471 -20.49 25.81 -5.05
N LYS A 472 -20.77 25.27 -6.25
CA LYS A 472 -19.74 25.00 -7.28
C LYS A 472 -19.03 26.27 -7.76
N GLY A 473 -19.74 27.41 -7.85
CA GLY A 473 -19.12 28.69 -8.19
C GLY A 473 -18.18 29.19 -7.10
N ILE A 474 -18.59 29.08 -5.83
CA ILE A 474 -17.78 29.48 -4.66
C ILE A 474 -16.53 28.61 -4.54
N PHE A 475 -16.63 27.30 -4.75
CA PHE A 475 -15.47 26.40 -4.80
C PHE A 475 -14.59 26.57 -6.05
N GLN A 476 -14.93 27.51 -6.94
CA GLN A 476 -14.17 27.87 -8.15
C GLN A 476 -13.78 29.37 -8.17
N ASP A 477 -14.02 30.10 -7.08
CA ASP A 477 -13.62 31.50 -6.90
C ASP A 477 -12.13 31.61 -6.54
N GLU A 478 -11.54 32.80 -6.72
CA GLU A 478 -10.15 33.08 -6.32
C GLU A 478 -10.04 33.23 -4.80
N ASP A 479 -11.11 33.66 -4.11
CA ASP A 479 -11.24 33.63 -2.65
C ASP A 479 -12.53 32.89 -2.23
N PRO A 480 -12.47 31.55 -2.04
CA PRO A 480 -13.64 30.75 -1.66
C PRO A 480 -14.11 31.03 -0.21
N GLU A 481 -13.29 31.63 0.65
CA GLU A 481 -13.71 31.98 2.02
C GLU A 481 -14.55 33.27 1.99
N ALA A 482 -14.08 34.32 1.30
CA ALA A 482 -14.85 35.56 1.09
C ALA A 482 -16.13 35.32 0.25
N ALA A 483 -16.05 34.50 -0.80
CA ALA A 483 -17.20 34.15 -1.63
C ALA A 483 -18.27 33.35 -0.85
N LEU A 484 -17.86 32.56 0.15
CA LEU A 484 -18.78 31.90 1.07
C LEU A 484 -19.36 32.89 2.10
N GLU A 485 -18.54 33.74 2.73
CA GLU A 485 -19.02 34.77 3.67
C GLU A 485 -20.09 35.69 3.06
N ALA A 486 -19.98 35.98 1.76
CA ALA A 486 -20.99 36.75 1.03
C ALA A 486 -22.39 36.11 1.00
N ILE A 487 -22.49 34.77 1.13
CA ILE A 487 -23.76 34.03 1.05
C ILE A 487 -24.18 33.28 2.33
N ILE A 488 -23.37 33.31 3.40
CA ILE A 488 -23.78 32.78 4.72
C ILE A 488 -25.05 33.49 5.19
N ASP A 489 -26.00 32.71 5.71
CA ASP A 489 -27.29 33.19 6.23
C ASP A 489 -27.11 34.35 7.21
N GLY A 490 -27.80 35.47 6.97
CA GLY A 490 -27.75 36.65 7.82
C GLY A 490 -28.12 36.37 9.29
N ASN A 491 -28.94 35.36 9.56
CA ASN A 491 -29.30 34.93 10.92
C ASN A 491 -28.13 34.28 11.69
N LEU A 492 -27.04 33.93 11.00
CA LEU A 492 -25.79 33.44 11.61
C LEU A 492 -24.78 34.57 11.87
N LYS A 493 -25.03 35.80 11.38
CA LYS A 493 -24.10 36.93 11.49
C LYS A 493 -24.26 37.68 12.81
N GLY A 494 -23.99 36.97 13.91
CA GLY A 494 -23.95 37.53 15.26
C GLY A 494 -23.60 36.47 16.31
N ARG A 495 -22.45 36.66 16.97
CA ARG A 495 -21.77 35.75 17.93
C ARG A 495 -20.97 34.60 17.28
N ASP A 496 -19.67 34.63 17.56
CA ASP A 496 -18.76 33.49 17.74
C ASP A 496 -18.48 32.52 16.58
N LEU A 497 -18.93 32.78 15.35
CA LEU A 497 -18.48 32.02 14.16
C LEU A 497 -16.93 32.07 14.00
N LEU A 498 -16.30 33.17 14.40
CA LEU A 498 -14.84 33.36 14.38
C LEU A 498 -14.11 32.91 15.67
N LEU A 499 -14.84 32.54 16.73
CA LEU A 499 -14.28 32.21 18.05
C LEU A 499 -14.40 30.72 18.43
N LEU A 500 -15.08 29.92 17.61
CA LEU A 500 -15.25 28.47 17.82
C LEU A 500 -14.44 27.58 16.87
N LEU A 501 -13.63 28.16 15.98
CA LEU A 501 -12.60 27.40 15.25
C LEU A 501 -11.44 27.03 16.21
N PRO A 502 -11.13 25.74 16.40
CA PRO A 502 -9.99 25.33 17.23
C PRO A 502 -8.68 25.91 16.72
N SER A 503 -7.84 26.38 17.64
CA SER A 503 -6.72 27.27 17.35
C SER A 503 -5.79 26.80 16.22
N ARG A 504 -5.71 27.61 15.15
CA ARG A 504 -4.56 27.67 14.22
C ARG A 504 -4.21 26.42 13.38
N SER A 505 -5.13 25.49 13.11
CA SER A 505 -4.80 24.35 12.21
C SER A 505 -5.88 23.86 11.25
N TYR A 506 -7.11 24.37 11.29
CA TYR A 506 -8.18 23.93 10.39
C TYR A 506 -9.00 25.13 9.89
N SER A 507 -8.90 25.44 8.59
CA SER A 507 -9.79 26.39 7.91
C SER A 507 -11.22 25.85 7.89
N LEU A 508 -12.21 26.73 7.69
CA LEU A 508 -13.61 26.36 7.52
C LEU A 508 -13.78 25.33 6.38
N SER A 509 -12.96 25.42 5.33
CA SER A 509 -12.87 24.40 4.26
C SER A 509 -12.68 22.98 4.81
N ALA A 510 -11.78 22.76 5.76
CA ALA A 510 -11.50 21.46 6.35
C ALA A 510 -12.63 20.92 7.25
N PHE A 511 -13.47 21.80 7.80
CA PHE A 511 -14.69 21.41 8.52
C PHE A 511 -15.78 20.96 7.55
N LEU A 512 -15.98 21.68 6.44
CA LEU A 512 -16.93 21.32 5.38
C LEU A 512 -16.49 20.07 4.60
N PHE A 513 -15.19 19.86 4.43
CA PHE A 513 -14.57 18.65 3.86
C PHE A 513 -14.83 17.43 4.76
N ARG A 514 -14.69 17.57 6.09
CA ARG A 514 -15.01 16.51 7.07
C ARG A 514 -16.51 16.24 7.25
N LEU A 515 -17.38 17.10 6.73
CA LEU A 515 -18.84 16.91 6.73
C LEU A 515 -19.40 16.38 5.41
N GLY A 516 -18.56 16.12 4.39
CA GLY A 516 -18.98 15.46 3.14
C GLY A 516 -19.84 16.32 2.20
N ILE A 517 -19.75 17.65 2.30
CA ILE A 517 -20.55 18.59 1.47
C ILE A 517 -20.02 18.64 0.03
N VAL A 518 -18.69 18.66 -0.12
CA VAL A 518 -18.07 18.20 -1.35
C VAL A 518 -18.16 16.69 -1.30
N GLY A 519 -18.96 16.11 -2.19
CA GLY A 519 -19.16 14.67 -2.21
C GLY A 519 -17.86 13.95 -2.54
N ASP A 520 -17.47 13.00 -1.69
CA ASP A 520 -16.60 11.90 -2.10
C ASP A 520 -17.27 11.20 -3.29
N THR A 521 -16.87 11.55 -4.51
CA THR A 521 -17.00 10.66 -5.67
C THR A 521 -15.99 9.52 -5.57
N GLU A 522 -15.91 8.88 -4.39
CA GLU A 522 -15.81 7.44 -4.30
C GLU A 522 -17.15 6.82 -4.75
N GLU A 523 -17.56 7.14 -5.99
CA GLU A 523 -17.83 6.01 -6.87
C GLU A 523 -16.58 5.14 -6.78
N LYS A 524 -16.76 3.88 -6.39
CA LYS A 524 -15.98 2.90 -7.14
C LYS A 524 -16.47 3.01 -8.58
N MET A 525 -15.72 3.77 -9.38
CA MET A 525 -15.80 3.66 -10.81
C MET A 525 -15.82 2.16 -11.16
N PRO A 526 -16.80 1.68 -11.92
CA PRO A 526 -16.62 0.45 -12.68
C PRO A 526 -15.35 0.56 -13.52
N GLU A 527 -14.93 -0.50 -14.21
CA GLU A 527 -13.99 -0.33 -15.34
C GLU A 527 -14.69 0.32 -16.58
N LEU A 528 -15.48 1.38 -16.33
CA LEU A 528 -15.78 2.42 -17.30
C LEU A 528 -14.44 2.93 -17.82
N GLN A 529 -14.27 2.89 -19.14
CA GLN A 529 -12.96 2.97 -19.77
C GLN A 529 -12.48 4.42 -19.89
N LEU A 530 -12.22 5.08 -18.76
CA LEU A 530 -11.51 6.36 -18.73
C LEU A 530 -10.14 6.15 -19.39
N GLY A 531 -9.98 6.71 -20.59
CA GLY A 531 -9.13 6.16 -21.65
C GLY A 531 -7.71 5.84 -21.19
N ALA A 532 -7.42 4.55 -21.01
CA ALA A 532 -6.29 4.05 -20.20
C ALA A 532 -5.01 4.90 -20.36
N HIS A 533 -4.67 5.62 -19.29
CA HIS A 533 -3.46 6.46 -19.17
C HIS A 533 -2.21 5.59 -19.05
N THR A 534 -1.94 4.82 -20.11
CA THR A 534 -0.78 3.95 -20.25
C THR A 534 0.51 4.77 -20.42
N ILE A 535 1.65 4.11 -20.23
CA ILE A 535 2.98 4.71 -20.47
C ILE A 535 3.04 5.33 -21.88
N ARG A 536 2.30 4.70 -22.81
CA ARG A 536 2.15 5.05 -24.22
C ARG A 536 1.43 6.37 -24.51
N SER A 537 0.53 6.82 -23.64
CA SER A 537 -0.26 8.05 -23.86
C SER A 537 0.14 9.21 -22.94
N HIS A 538 0.52 8.94 -21.68
CA HIS A 538 0.75 9.98 -20.68
C HIS A 538 2.13 9.96 -19.99
N GLY A 539 2.88 8.86 -20.08
CA GLY A 539 4.14 8.69 -19.33
C GLY A 539 5.20 9.78 -19.60
N THR A 540 5.28 10.28 -20.84
CA THR A 540 6.20 11.35 -21.25
C THR A 540 5.79 12.74 -20.75
N LYS A 541 4.52 12.96 -20.39
CA LYS A 541 4.02 14.19 -19.75
C LYS A 541 4.34 14.16 -18.25
N VAL A 542 4.04 13.05 -17.57
CA VAL A 542 4.32 12.84 -16.14
C VAL A 542 5.82 12.96 -15.84
N ALA A 543 6.66 12.20 -16.55
CA ALA A 543 8.11 12.23 -16.32
C ALA A 543 8.77 13.60 -16.61
N ARG A 544 8.14 14.47 -17.41
CA ARG A 544 8.62 15.84 -17.66
C ARG A 544 8.22 16.80 -16.53
N PHE A 545 7.04 16.60 -15.93
CA PHE A 545 6.59 17.41 -14.80
C PHE A 545 7.48 17.17 -13.57
N HIS A 546 7.76 15.89 -13.28
CA HIS A 546 8.63 15.44 -12.19
C HIS A 546 10.13 15.49 -12.51
N MET A 547 10.56 16.23 -13.54
CA MET A 547 11.96 16.23 -14.00
C MET A 547 12.97 16.62 -12.88
N HIS A 548 12.58 17.54 -11.99
CA HIS A 548 13.38 17.94 -10.84
C HIS A 548 13.61 16.79 -9.85
N ASP A 549 12.59 15.96 -9.62
CA ASP A 549 12.67 14.82 -8.70
C ASP A 549 13.72 13.79 -9.18
N TRP A 550 13.75 13.52 -10.49
CA TRP A 550 14.76 12.65 -11.11
C TRP A 550 16.18 13.24 -11.08
N ILE A 551 16.32 14.58 -11.12
CA ILE A 551 17.61 15.26 -10.92
C ILE A 551 18.07 15.13 -9.46
N ILE A 552 17.16 15.22 -8.48
CA ILE A 552 17.49 15.01 -7.06
C ILE A 552 17.89 13.55 -6.80
N LEU A 553 17.21 12.57 -7.40
CA LEU A 553 17.63 11.16 -7.32
C LEU A 553 19.06 10.94 -7.87
N LEU A 554 19.41 11.59 -8.99
CA LEU A 554 20.78 11.54 -9.54
C LEU A 554 21.79 12.20 -8.58
N LEU A 555 21.44 13.33 -7.96
CA LEU A 555 22.27 14.01 -6.97
C LEU A 555 22.50 13.15 -5.72
N LEU A 556 21.48 12.44 -5.22
CA LEU A 556 21.61 11.51 -4.09
C LEU A 556 22.60 10.38 -4.40
N ILE A 557 22.57 9.81 -5.62
CA ILE A 557 23.55 8.80 -6.06
C ILE A 557 24.98 9.37 -6.06
N VAL A 558 25.17 10.61 -6.52
CA VAL A 558 26.49 11.27 -6.49
C VAL A 558 26.98 11.50 -5.06
N ILE A 559 26.10 11.92 -4.14
CA ILE A 559 26.44 12.11 -2.72
C ILE A 559 26.82 10.77 -2.06
N ASP A 560 26.06 9.70 -2.31
CA ASP A 560 26.33 8.36 -1.77
C ASP A 560 27.68 7.79 -2.24
N VAL A 561 28.03 8.03 -3.51
CA VAL A 561 29.36 7.68 -4.07
C VAL A 561 30.48 8.49 -3.40
N VAL A 562 30.28 9.78 -3.13
CA VAL A 562 31.26 10.62 -2.42
C VAL A 562 31.46 10.17 -0.97
N LEU A 563 30.39 9.86 -0.24
CA LEU A 563 30.45 9.33 1.14
C LEU A 563 31.25 8.02 1.19
N ASN A 564 31.03 7.11 0.25
CA ASN A 564 31.80 5.85 0.21
C ASN A 564 33.31 6.04 -0.05
N VAL A 565 33.72 7.16 -0.67
CA VAL A 565 35.14 7.53 -0.82
C VAL A 565 35.72 8.10 0.49
N ILE A 566 34.97 8.91 1.24
CA ILE A 566 35.41 9.56 2.50
C ILE A 566 35.91 8.53 3.53
N GLU A 567 36.97 8.86 4.28
CA GLU A 567 37.47 8.04 5.39
C GLU A 567 36.62 8.28 6.66
N PRO A 568 36.15 7.21 7.34
CA PRO A 568 35.35 7.34 8.55
C PRO A 568 36.20 7.88 9.71
N PHE A 569 35.54 8.51 10.68
CA PHE A 569 36.16 8.91 11.93
C PHE A 569 36.83 7.71 12.63
N HIS A 570 38.14 7.77 12.87
CA HIS A 570 38.84 6.74 13.61
C HIS A 570 38.63 6.90 15.11
N ARG A 571 37.51 6.36 15.61
CA ARG A 571 37.19 6.32 17.04
C ARG A 571 38.25 5.53 17.80
N PHE A 572 38.70 6.08 18.93
CA PHE A 572 39.70 5.44 19.80
C PHE A 572 39.30 4.03 20.23
N VAL A 573 40.27 3.10 20.18
CA VAL A 573 40.17 1.73 20.68
C VAL A 573 41.42 1.45 21.52
N GLY A 574 41.22 1.32 22.83
CA GLY A 574 42.27 0.93 23.77
C GLY A 574 42.35 -0.60 23.94
N LYS A 575 43.42 -1.08 24.59
CA LYS A 575 43.66 -2.52 24.80
C LYS A 575 42.53 -3.24 25.51
N ASP A 576 41.97 -2.64 26.55
CA ASP A 576 40.92 -3.26 27.38
C ASP A 576 39.57 -3.34 26.66
N MET A 577 39.38 -2.58 25.58
CA MET A 577 38.20 -2.66 24.70
C MET A 577 38.33 -3.78 23.65
N MET A 578 39.53 -4.34 23.48
CA MET A 578 39.85 -5.24 22.37
C MET A 578 39.32 -6.67 22.59
N THR A 579 38.97 -7.04 23.83
CA THR A 579 38.28 -8.31 24.16
C THR A 579 36.93 -8.41 23.46
N ASP A 580 36.16 -7.33 23.51
CA ASP A 580 34.76 -7.26 23.09
C ASP A 580 34.60 -7.16 21.56
N LEU A 581 35.73 -6.91 20.88
CA LEU A 581 35.85 -6.74 19.44
C LEU A 581 36.65 -7.89 18.78
N ARG A 582 36.72 -9.05 19.45
CA ARG A 582 37.48 -10.25 19.03
C ARG A 582 36.62 -11.39 18.47
N TYR A 583 35.36 -11.12 18.12
CA TYR A 583 34.48 -12.13 17.52
C TYR A 583 35.06 -12.67 16.20
N PRO A 584 34.84 -13.96 15.87
CA PRO A 584 35.44 -14.56 14.68
C PRO A 584 34.85 -13.93 13.41
N MET A 585 35.71 -13.55 12.46
CA MET A 585 35.29 -13.04 11.16
C MET A 585 34.58 -14.17 10.37
N LYS A 586 33.27 -14.01 10.14
CA LYS A 586 32.48 -14.90 9.27
C LYS A 586 32.25 -14.28 7.89
N SER A 587 31.98 -15.12 6.90
CA SER A 587 31.32 -14.70 5.66
C SER A 587 29.92 -14.13 5.93
N ASN A 588 29.47 -13.17 5.12
CA ASN A 588 28.11 -12.64 5.20
C ASN A 588 27.08 -13.71 4.79
N THR A 589 26.07 -13.97 5.63
CA THR A 589 24.93 -14.85 5.29
C THR A 589 24.08 -14.23 4.18
N VAL A 590 23.87 -12.91 4.21
CA VAL A 590 23.26 -12.12 3.14
C VAL A 590 24.33 -11.20 2.55
N PRO A 591 24.79 -11.41 1.30
CA PRO A 591 25.82 -10.56 0.70
C PRO A 591 25.22 -9.21 0.26
N PHE A 592 26.02 -8.15 0.33
CA PHE A 592 25.50 -6.78 0.13
C PHE A 592 24.92 -6.54 -1.28
N TRP A 593 25.42 -7.23 -2.32
CA TRP A 593 24.86 -7.17 -3.68
C TRP A 593 23.44 -7.75 -3.78
N ALA A 594 23.00 -8.59 -2.84
CA ALA A 594 21.63 -9.08 -2.82
C ALA A 594 20.63 -8.03 -2.32
N VAL A 595 21.10 -7.03 -1.55
CA VAL A 595 20.24 -6.02 -0.92
C VAL A 595 19.45 -5.21 -1.97
N PRO A 596 20.06 -4.64 -3.04
CA PRO A 596 19.29 -3.99 -4.10
C PRO A 596 18.30 -4.91 -4.83
N LEU A 597 18.56 -6.22 -4.90
CA LEU A 597 17.69 -7.15 -5.64
C LEU A 597 16.32 -7.30 -4.96
N TYR A 598 16.28 -7.51 -3.65
CA TYR A 598 15.00 -7.63 -2.92
C TYR A 598 14.49 -6.28 -2.37
N ALA A 599 15.35 -5.30 -2.10
CA ALA A 599 14.93 -3.99 -1.61
C ALA A 599 14.47 -3.04 -2.73
N ILE A 600 14.89 -3.28 -3.99
CA ILE A 600 14.47 -2.46 -5.14
C ILE A 600 13.74 -3.32 -6.19
N LEU A 601 14.39 -4.34 -6.78
CA LEU A 601 13.82 -5.03 -7.94
C LEU A 601 12.54 -5.82 -7.63
N LEU A 602 12.44 -6.44 -6.45
CA LEU A 602 11.22 -7.13 -6.01
C LEU A 602 10.01 -6.17 -5.84
N PRO A 603 10.11 -5.04 -5.11
CA PRO A 603 9.08 -3.99 -5.13
C PRO A 603 8.75 -3.50 -6.54
N LEU A 604 9.74 -3.22 -7.39
CA LEU A 604 9.51 -2.79 -8.77
C LEU A 604 8.70 -3.83 -9.57
N ALA A 605 8.97 -5.13 -9.39
CA ALA A 605 8.22 -6.20 -10.03
C ALA A 605 6.76 -6.27 -9.52
N ILE A 606 6.53 -6.05 -8.22
CA ILE A 606 5.19 -6.01 -7.61
C ILE A 606 4.40 -4.79 -8.11
N PHE A 607 5.01 -3.60 -8.16
CA PHE A 607 4.40 -2.40 -8.73
C PHE A 607 4.07 -2.60 -10.22
N SER A 608 4.97 -3.24 -10.98
CA SER A 608 4.73 -3.57 -12.38
C SER A 608 3.55 -4.54 -12.56
N ALA A 609 3.44 -5.56 -11.72
CA ALA A 609 2.31 -6.49 -11.75
C ALA A 609 0.97 -5.81 -11.42
N ILE A 610 0.96 -4.91 -10.44
CA ILE A 610 -0.22 -4.11 -10.08
C ILE A 610 -0.57 -3.13 -11.20
N TYR A 611 0.42 -2.53 -11.87
CA TYR A 611 0.22 -1.72 -13.07
C TYR A 611 -0.36 -2.53 -14.24
N PHE A 612 0.12 -3.75 -14.51
CA PHE A 612 -0.48 -4.58 -15.56
C PHE A 612 -1.95 -4.92 -15.28
N ARG A 613 -2.34 -5.02 -14.00
CA ARG A 613 -3.74 -5.21 -13.58
C ARG A 613 -4.59 -3.93 -13.63
N ARG A 614 -4.10 -2.78 -13.15
CA ARG A 614 -4.88 -1.53 -13.00
C ARG A 614 -4.63 -0.45 -14.07
N ARG A 615 -3.61 -0.60 -14.92
CA ARG A 615 -3.19 0.30 -16.01
C ARG A 615 -2.97 1.79 -15.64
N ASN A 616 -2.77 2.11 -14.36
CA ASN A 616 -2.55 3.48 -13.87
C ASN A 616 -1.05 3.85 -13.85
N VAL A 617 -0.61 4.71 -14.78
CA VAL A 617 0.79 5.21 -14.81
C VAL A 617 1.15 6.10 -13.63
N TYR A 618 0.22 6.91 -13.12
CA TYR A 618 0.51 7.80 -12.00
C TYR A 618 0.89 6.99 -10.77
N ASP A 619 0.17 5.89 -10.51
CA ASP A 619 0.51 4.94 -9.44
C ASP A 619 1.90 4.32 -9.63
N LEU A 620 2.17 3.77 -10.83
CA LEU A 620 3.48 3.18 -11.13
C LEU A 620 4.62 4.20 -10.98
N HIS A 621 4.44 5.43 -11.47
CA HIS A 621 5.46 6.48 -11.40
C HIS A 621 5.78 6.86 -9.96
N HIS A 622 4.76 7.14 -9.14
CA HIS A 622 4.94 7.58 -7.76
C HIS A 622 5.42 6.44 -6.84
N ALA A 623 5.03 5.20 -7.11
CA ALA A 623 5.56 4.03 -6.40
C ALA A 623 7.07 3.83 -6.69
N ILE A 624 7.48 3.94 -7.95
CA ILE A 624 8.91 3.89 -8.34
C ILE A 624 9.69 5.05 -7.71
N LEU A 625 9.17 6.28 -7.84
CA LEU A 625 9.83 7.49 -7.36
C LEU A 625 10.02 7.46 -5.83
N GLY A 626 8.96 7.14 -5.08
CA GLY A 626 8.99 7.02 -3.62
C GLY A 626 9.90 5.90 -3.10
N LEU A 627 9.95 4.76 -3.80
CA LEU A 627 10.88 3.67 -3.48
C LEU A 627 12.33 4.09 -3.67
N LEU A 628 12.65 4.73 -4.80
CA LEU A 628 14.01 5.19 -5.10
C LEU A 628 14.46 6.29 -4.12
N PHE A 629 13.58 7.23 -3.77
CA PHE A 629 13.84 8.20 -2.71
C PHE A 629 14.07 7.52 -1.36
N SER A 630 13.20 6.58 -0.96
CA SER A 630 13.32 5.88 0.31
C SER A 630 14.67 5.18 0.46
N VAL A 631 15.11 4.44 -0.57
CA VAL A 631 16.38 3.71 -0.52
C VAL A 631 17.58 4.65 -0.62
N LEU A 632 17.61 5.60 -1.55
CA LEU A 632 18.77 6.49 -1.75
C LEU A 632 18.95 7.52 -0.63
N LEU A 633 17.85 8.05 -0.07
CA LEU A 633 17.95 8.92 1.11
C LEU A 633 18.40 8.13 2.34
N THR A 634 17.95 6.88 2.49
CA THR A 634 18.45 5.99 3.56
C THR A 634 19.93 5.64 3.37
N ALA A 635 20.40 5.47 2.13
CA ALA A 635 21.81 5.21 1.82
C ALA A 635 22.70 6.38 2.26
N VAL A 636 22.41 7.59 1.76
CA VAL A 636 23.12 8.83 2.11
C VAL A 636 23.13 9.06 3.62
N LEU A 637 21.99 8.90 4.31
CA LEU A 637 21.91 9.04 5.77
C LEU A 637 22.70 7.95 6.51
N THR A 638 22.64 6.70 6.06
CA THR A 638 23.37 5.58 6.67
C THR A 638 24.89 5.81 6.58
N ASP A 639 25.38 6.20 5.42
CA ASP A 639 26.82 6.29 5.17
C ASP A 639 27.44 7.57 5.74
N ALA A 640 26.69 8.69 5.74
CA ALA A 640 27.07 9.88 6.50
C ALA A 640 27.16 9.61 8.02
N ILE A 641 26.24 8.83 8.59
CA ILE A 641 26.28 8.49 10.02
C ILE A 641 27.43 7.51 10.33
N LYS A 642 27.70 6.50 9.47
CA LYS A 642 28.87 5.62 9.61
C LYS A 642 30.17 6.42 9.67
N ASP A 643 30.33 7.39 8.76
CA ASP A 643 31.57 8.15 8.65
C ASP A 643 31.73 9.17 9.79
N ALA A 644 30.63 9.72 10.31
CA ALA A 644 30.65 10.56 11.50
C ALA A 644 30.89 9.78 12.81
N VAL A 645 30.37 8.55 12.94
CA VAL A 645 30.36 7.79 14.21
C VAL A 645 31.56 6.85 14.37
N GLY A 646 32.07 6.27 13.27
CA GLY A 646 33.35 5.54 13.28
C GLY A 646 33.40 4.27 14.13
N ARG A 647 32.24 3.68 14.47
CA ARG A 647 32.13 2.56 15.42
C ARG A 647 32.83 1.31 14.88
N PRO A 648 33.83 0.74 15.60
CA PRO A 648 34.41 -0.56 15.28
C PRO A 648 33.34 -1.68 15.21
N ARG A 649 33.51 -2.64 14.31
CA ARG A 649 32.72 -3.87 14.21
C ARG A 649 33.09 -4.90 15.30
N PRO A 650 32.21 -5.85 15.66
CA PRO A 650 32.54 -6.90 16.64
C PRO A 650 33.71 -7.81 16.24
N ASP A 651 34.05 -7.88 14.94
CA ASP A 651 35.17 -8.65 14.37
C ASP A 651 36.44 -7.79 14.11
N PHE A 652 36.48 -6.55 14.62
CA PHE A 652 37.53 -5.56 14.30
C PHE A 652 38.95 -6.04 14.63
N PHE A 653 39.15 -6.88 15.65
CA PHE A 653 40.45 -7.47 15.96
C PHE A 653 41.09 -8.14 14.75
N TRP A 654 40.35 -9.00 14.04
CA TRP A 654 40.88 -9.76 12.89
C TRP A 654 41.04 -8.90 11.63
N ARG A 655 40.30 -7.78 11.54
CA ARG A 655 40.49 -6.74 10.50
C ARG A 655 41.77 -5.93 10.73
N CYS A 656 42.09 -5.67 11.99
CA CYS A 656 43.22 -4.87 12.44
C CYS A 656 44.55 -5.67 12.47
N PHE A 657 44.46 -6.92 12.93
CA PHE A 657 45.57 -7.85 13.21
C PHE A 657 45.34 -9.23 12.56
N PRO A 658 45.52 -9.37 11.23
CA PRO A 658 45.26 -10.63 10.52
C PRO A 658 46.21 -11.78 10.90
N ASP A 659 47.36 -11.50 11.55
CA ASP A 659 48.27 -12.52 12.09
C ASP A 659 47.98 -12.87 13.56
N GLY A 660 46.92 -12.28 14.14
CA GLY A 660 46.48 -12.50 15.51
C GLY A 660 47.30 -11.79 16.60
N LYS A 661 48.25 -10.90 16.26
CA LYS A 661 49.10 -10.20 17.24
C LYS A 661 48.68 -8.76 17.46
N ASP A 662 48.29 -8.42 18.68
CA ASP A 662 47.88 -7.08 19.08
C ASP A 662 49.08 -6.11 19.26
N VAL A 663 48.97 -4.92 18.65
CA VAL A 663 49.97 -3.84 18.72
C VAL A 663 49.30 -2.53 19.15
N TYR A 664 49.88 -1.84 20.11
CA TYR A 664 49.39 -0.57 20.64
C TYR A 664 50.52 0.47 20.71
N ASP A 665 50.16 1.74 20.61
CA ASP A 665 51.10 2.83 20.89
C ASP A 665 51.40 2.94 22.38
N ASN A 666 52.67 3.16 22.72
CA ASN A 666 53.20 3.13 24.08
C ASN A 666 52.75 4.31 24.96
N PHE A 667 52.23 5.40 24.37
CA PHE A 667 51.84 6.61 25.09
C PHE A 667 50.34 6.84 25.13
N THR A 668 49.67 6.69 23.99
CA THR A 668 48.22 6.87 23.85
C THR A 668 47.42 5.62 24.17
N THR A 669 48.06 4.44 24.23
CA THR A 669 47.42 3.11 24.32
C THR A 669 46.47 2.78 23.16
N SER A 670 46.46 3.58 22.10
CA SER A 670 45.63 3.37 20.91
C SER A 670 46.12 2.16 20.12
N VAL A 671 45.17 1.42 19.55
CA VAL A 671 45.43 0.32 18.62
C VAL A 671 46.23 0.79 17.39
N MET A 672 47.21 -0.02 16.94
CA MET A 672 48.01 0.24 15.74
C MET A 672 47.85 -0.89 14.72
N CYS A 673 46.78 -0.80 13.91
CA CYS A 673 46.45 -1.83 12.92
C CYS A 673 47.48 -1.93 11.79
N HIS A 674 47.80 -3.17 11.38
CA HIS A 674 48.71 -3.46 10.27
C HIS A 674 48.08 -4.34 9.16
N GLY A 675 46.80 -4.70 9.29
CA GLY A 675 46.02 -5.36 8.24
C GLY A 675 45.73 -4.49 7.01
N GLU A 676 44.88 -4.98 6.10
CA GLU A 676 44.60 -4.24 4.87
C GLU A 676 43.76 -2.98 5.12
N LYS A 677 44.23 -1.81 4.65
CA LYS A 677 43.57 -0.51 4.86
C LYS A 677 42.08 -0.47 4.45
N SER A 678 41.69 -1.20 3.41
CA SER A 678 40.31 -1.35 2.95
C SER A 678 39.44 -2.07 3.99
N VAL A 679 39.92 -3.20 4.50
CA VAL A 679 39.27 -4.04 5.53
C VAL A 679 39.21 -3.33 6.88
N ILE A 680 40.24 -2.55 7.22
CA ILE A 680 40.27 -1.66 8.41
C ILE A 680 39.28 -0.51 8.27
N LYS A 681 39.22 0.17 7.11
CA LYS A 681 38.23 1.23 6.82
C LYS A 681 36.80 0.70 7.02
N GLU A 682 36.50 -0.45 6.42
CA GLU A 682 35.20 -1.12 6.59
C GLU A 682 34.96 -1.61 8.02
N GLY A 683 36.03 -1.90 8.77
CA GLY A 683 36.00 -2.20 10.20
C GLY A 683 35.48 -1.07 11.09
N HIS A 684 35.58 0.20 10.66
CA HIS A 684 35.04 1.36 11.38
C HIS A 684 33.61 1.76 10.95
N LYS A 685 33.03 1.13 9.93
CA LYS A 685 31.69 1.46 9.41
C LYS A 685 30.56 0.60 10.03
N SER A 686 30.59 0.33 11.35
CA SER A 686 29.60 -0.55 12.00
C SER A 686 28.24 0.09 12.25
N PHE A 687 28.16 1.36 12.66
CA PHE A 687 26.90 2.01 13.06
C PHE A 687 26.43 3.06 12.04
N PRO A 688 25.17 3.02 11.56
CA PRO A 688 24.19 1.93 11.63
C PRO A 688 24.44 0.86 10.56
N SER A 689 23.77 -0.29 10.67
CA SER A 689 23.92 -1.38 9.69
C SER A 689 23.19 -1.09 8.38
N GLY A 690 23.96 -0.92 7.30
CA GLY A 690 23.41 -0.66 5.96
C GLY A 690 22.56 -1.79 5.38
N HIS A 691 22.84 -3.05 5.73
CA HIS A 691 21.98 -4.17 5.33
C HIS A 691 20.59 -4.04 5.99
N SER A 692 20.54 -3.61 7.25
CA SER A 692 19.29 -3.37 7.98
C SER A 692 18.54 -2.16 7.41
N SER A 693 19.20 -1.01 7.29
CA SER A 693 18.55 0.24 6.86
C SER A 693 18.01 0.17 5.43
N TRP A 694 18.78 -0.33 4.46
CA TRP A 694 18.30 -0.51 3.08
C TRP A 694 17.15 -1.52 2.99
N SER A 695 17.19 -2.61 3.78
CA SER A 695 16.10 -3.60 3.80
C SER A 695 14.81 -3.00 4.35
N PHE A 696 14.87 -2.29 5.48
CA PHE A 696 13.71 -1.62 6.07
C PHE A 696 13.23 -0.41 5.27
N ALA A 697 14.09 0.23 4.49
CA ALA A 697 13.68 1.24 3.51
C ALA A 697 12.84 0.62 2.38
N GLY A 698 13.44 -0.28 1.58
CA GLY A 698 12.78 -0.85 0.41
C GLY A 698 11.58 -1.74 0.74
N LEU A 699 11.73 -2.68 1.68
CA LEU A 699 10.65 -3.58 2.08
C LEU A 699 9.64 -2.90 3.02
N GLY A 700 10.04 -1.87 3.77
CA GLY A 700 9.12 -1.05 4.56
C GLY A 700 8.24 -0.18 3.67
N PHE A 701 8.80 0.46 2.64
CA PHE A 701 8.02 1.19 1.63
C PHE A 701 7.05 0.25 0.89
N LEU A 702 7.49 -0.96 0.53
CA LEU A 702 6.62 -2.00 -0.02
C LEU A 702 5.48 -2.39 0.95
N ALA A 703 5.75 -2.51 2.25
CA ALA A 703 4.72 -2.82 3.25
C ALA A 703 3.66 -1.70 3.36
N TRP A 704 4.08 -0.44 3.44
CA TRP A 704 3.17 0.72 3.41
C TRP A 704 2.32 0.76 2.13
N TYR A 705 2.97 0.59 0.96
CA TYR A 705 2.29 0.53 -0.33
C TYR A 705 1.27 -0.62 -0.39
N LEU A 706 1.64 -1.84 -0.01
CA LEU A 706 0.72 -2.98 0.03
C LEU A 706 -0.46 -2.73 0.99
N ALA A 707 -0.22 -2.13 2.16
CA ALA A 707 -1.26 -1.81 3.14
C ALA A 707 -2.35 -0.91 2.54
N GLY A 708 -1.94 0.13 1.79
CA GLY A 708 -2.87 0.98 1.05
C GLY A 708 -3.61 0.23 -0.07
N LYS A 709 -2.88 -0.52 -0.91
CA LYS A 709 -3.45 -1.21 -2.09
C LYS A 709 -4.47 -2.28 -1.77
N ILE A 710 -4.37 -2.95 -0.62
CA ILE A 710 -5.35 -3.96 -0.16
C ILE A 710 -6.40 -3.39 0.80
N LYS A 711 -6.37 -2.07 1.07
CA LYS A 711 -7.07 -1.37 2.16
C LYS A 711 -7.00 -2.18 3.47
N ALA A 712 -5.79 -2.35 4.01
CA ALA A 712 -5.49 -3.21 5.16
C ALA A 712 -6.17 -2.76 6.47
N PHE A 713 -6.49 -1.47 6.59
CA PHE A 713 -7.14 -0.87 7.75
C PHE A 713 -8.62 -0.50 7.50
N ASP A 714 -9.28 -1.18 6.56
CA ASP A 714 -10.70 -0.97 6.17
C ASP A 714 -11.76 -1.27 7.26
N ARG A 715 -11.33 -1.45 8.52
CA ARG A 715 -12.13 -1.84 9.68
C ARG A 715 -12.89 -3.17 9.55
N ARG A 716 -12.69 -3.96 8.48
CA ARG A 716 -13.38 -5.26 8.27
C ARG A 716 -12.74 -6.45 8.97
N GLY A 717 -11.70 -6.25 9.79
CA GLY A 717 -11.12 -7.29 10.65
C GLY A 717 -10.42 -8.46 9.94
N HIS A 718 -10.13 -8.36 8.64
CA HIS A 718 -9.54 -9.46 7.87
C HIS A 718 -8.02 -9.60 8.13
N VAL A 719 -7.65 -10.35 9.18
CA VAL A 719 -6.26 -10.56 9.64
C VAL A 719 -5.30 -10.99 8.52
N ALA A 720 -5.76 -11.77 7.53
CA ALA A 720 -4.97 -12.17 6.37
C ALA A 720 -4.36 -11.00 5.58
N LYS A 721 -5.01 -9.82 5.56
CA LYS A 721 -4.44 -8.59 4.98
C LYS A 721 -3.18 -8.14 5.72
N LEU A 722 -3.21 -8.18 7.05
CA LEU A 722 -2.06 -7.81 7.88
C LEU A 722 -0.89 -8.77 7.66
N CYS A 723 -1.15 -10.07 7.48
CA CYS A 723 -0.10 -11.05 7.15
C CYS A 723 0.65 -10.69 5.85
N ILE A 724 -0.05 -10.18 4.82
CA ILE A 724 0.55 -9.73 3.56
C ILE A 724 1.41 -8.47 3.78
N VAL A 725 0.96 -7.54 4.63
CA VAL A 725 1.70 -6.30 4.98
C VAL A 725 2.94 -6.59 5.83
N PHE A 726 2.87 -7.53 6.76
CA PHE A 726 3.99 -7.87 7.63
C PHE A 726 5.04 -8.78 6.96
N LEU A 727 4.72 -9.48 5.86
CA LEU A 727 5.66 -10.39 5.20
C LEU A 727 6.95 -9.68 4.69
N PRO A 728 6.90 -8.51 4.01
CA PRO A 728 8.11 -7.74 3.69
C PRO A 728 8.89 -7.29 4.93
N LEU A 729 8.21 -6.88 6.01
CA LEU A 729 8.85 -6.45 7.26
C LEU A 729 9.54 -7.62 7.98
N LEU A 730 8.95 -8.82 7.94
CA LEU A 730 9.56 -10.05 8.45
C LEU A 730 10.81 -10.42 7.65
N ALA A 731 10.78 -10.31 6.31
CA ALA A 731 11.96 -10.52 5.48
C ALA A 731 13.09 -9.51 5.80
N ALA A 732 12.75 -8.22 5.98
CA ALA A 732 13.71 -7.22 6.42
C ALA A 732 14.30 -7.53 7.81
N ALA A 733 13.47 -8.00 8.75
CA ALA A 733 13.91 -8.40 10.08
C ALA A 733 14.86 -9.61 10.05
N LEU A 734 14.60 -10.61 9.19
CA LEU A 734 15.46 -11.80 9.04
C LEU A 734 16.83 -11.45 8.43
N VAL A 735 16.88 -10.53 7.46
CA VAL A 735 18.16 -9.98 6.97
C VAL A 735 18.87 -9.23 8.10
N ALA A 736 18.15 -8.40 8.85
CA ALA A 736 18.71 -7.60 9.92
C ALA A 736 19.34 -8.48 11.02
N THR A 737 18.64 -9.53 11.49
CA THR A 737 19.17 -10.46 12.51
C THR A 737 20.42 -11.19 12.03
N SER A 738 20.49 -11.60 10.75
CA SER A 738 21.66 -12.30 10.22
C SER A 738 22.97 -11.49 10.38
N ARG A 739 22.89 -10.15 10.46
CA ARG A 739 24.07 -9.28 10.65
C ARG A 739 24.63 -9.32 12.07
N VAL A 740 23.83 -9.77 13.04
CA VAL A 740 24.27 -10.09 14.41
C VAL A 740 24.83 -11.52 14.44
N ASP A 741 24.16 -12.47 13.79
CA ASP A 741 24.58 -13.88 13.72
C ASP A 741 25.94 -14.04 12.98
N ASP A 742 26.18 -13.23 11.95
CA ASP A 742 27.45 -13.13 11.23
C ASP A 742 28.56 -12.45 12.07
N TYR A 743 28.24 -11.85 13.22
CA TYR A 743 29.10 -10.95 14.02
C TYR A 743 29.61 -9.68 13.30
N TRP A 744 29.02 -9.30 12.17
CA TRP A 744 29.42 -8.08 11.45
C TRP A 744 28.98 -6.79 12.15
N HIS A 745 27.87 -6.82 12.88
CA HIS A 745 27.28 -5.65 13.53
C HIS A 745 26.79 -5.97 14.94
N HIS A 746 26.80 -4.98 15.83
CA HIS A 746 26.14 -5.11 17.13
C HIS A 746 24.62 -5.00 16.95
N TRP A 747 23.85 -5.59 17.86
CA TRP A 747 22.38 -5.50 17.78
C TRP A 747 21.85 -4.06 17.80
N GLN A 748 22.54 -3.11 18.45
CA GLN A 748 22.14 -1.69 18.40
C GLN A 748 22.36 -1.08 17.00
N ASP A 749 23.43 -1.47 16.30
CA ASP A 749 23.73 -1.00 14.95
C ASP A 749 22.65 -1.47 13.96
N VAL A 750 22.20 -2.71 14.15
CA VAL A 750 21.14 -3.36 13.37
C VAL A 750 19.77 -2.72 13.65
N PHE A 751 19.42 -2.53 14.93
CA PHE A 751 18.15 -1.93 15.33
C PHE A 751 18.05 -0.46 14.89
N ALA A 752 19.10 0.34 15.10
CA ALA A 752 19.14 1.73 14.66
C ALA A 752 19.05 1.86 13.13
N GLY A 753 19.70 0.94 12.39
CA GLY A 753 19.55 0.87 10.92
C GLY A 753 18.11 0.58 10.50
N GLY A 754 17.46 -0.41 11.12
CA GLY A 754 16.08 -0.77 10.79
C GLY A 754 15.08 0.34 11.10
N LEU A 755 15.25 1.02 12.25
CA LEU A 755 14.46 2.19 12.62
C LEU A 755 14.65 3.34 11.62
N LEU A 756 15.89 3.66 11.23
CA LEU A 756 16.20 4.70 10.24
C LEU A 756 15.51 4.40 8.90
N GLY A 757 15.67 3.18 8.38
CA GLY A 757 15.05 2.77 7.11
C GLY A 757 13.52 2.82 7.15
N LEU A 758 12.91 2.33 8.24
CA LEU A 758 11.45 2.34 8.40
C LEU A 758 10.89 3.78 8.50
N VAL A 759 11.57 4.67 9.21
CA VAL A 759 11.18 6.09 9.34
C VAL A 759 11.27 6.78 7.98
N VAL A 760 12.40 6.64 7.27
CA VAL A 760 12.58 7.24 5.93
C VAL A 760 11.56 6.68 4.93
N ALA A 761 11.30 5.36 4.93
CA ALA A 761 10.23 4.76 4.12
C ALA A 761 8.85 5.34 4.42
N SER A 762 8.53 5.59 5.70
CA SER A 762 7.24 6.15 6.11
C SER A 762 7.08 7.59 5.59
N PHE A 763 8.11 8.44 5.71
CA PHE A 763 8.09 9.80 5.14
C PHE A 763 8.02 9.79 3.60
N CYS A 764 8.85 8.97 2.93
CA CYS A 764 8.83 8.87 1.47
C CYS A 764 7.53 8.29 0.91
N TYR A 765 6.84 7.43 1.66
CA TYR A 765 5.49 6.96 1.30
C TYR A 765 4.46 8.10 1.44
N LEU A 766 4.40 8.74 2.61
CA LEU A 766 3.43 9.80 2.91
C LEU A 766 3.61 11.08 2.09
N GLN A 767 4.76 11.27 1.44
CA GLN A 767 5.01 12.36 0.48
C GLN A 767 4.24 12.17 -0.85
N PHE A 768 3.88 10.93 -1.19
CA PHE A 768 3.27 10.58 -2.49
C PHE A 768 1.90 9.89 -2.37
N PHE A 769 1.59 9.27 -1.22
CA PHE A 769 0.38 8.48 -0.98
C PHE A 769 -0.29 8.88 0.36
N PRO A 770 -1.63 8.92 0.43
CA PRO A 770 -2.33 9.06 1.70
C PRO A 770 -2.02 7.93 2.68
N PRO A 771 -2.23 8.11 4.00
CA PRO A 771 -2.09 7.05 4.98
C PRO A 771 -2.95 5.80 4.64
N PRO A 772 -2.52 4.55 4.92
CA PRO A 772 -3.28 3.35 4.57
C PRO A 772 -4.61 3.11 5.32
N TYR A 773 -4.96 3.99 6.26
CA TYR A 773 -6.26 4.05 6.93
C TYR A 773 -7.21 5.08 6.30
N ASP A 774 -6.70 5.89 5.38
CA ASP A 774 -7.46 6.88 4.62
C ASP A 774 -8.24 6.22 3.49
N MET A 775 -9.37 6.79 3.08
CA MET A 775 -10.20 6.22 2.03
C MET A 775 -9.44 6.17 0.69
N ASP A 776 -8.66 7.21 0.41
CA ASP A 776 -7.83 7.36 -0.79
C ASP A 776 -6.46 6.69 -0.74
N GLY A 777 -6.10 6.00 0.37
CA GLY A 777 -4.83 5.28 0.53
C GLY A 777 -4.53 4.19 -0.53
N TRP A 778 -5.46 3.95 -1.47
CA TRP A 778 -5.28 3.08 -2.62
C TRP A 778 -4.61 3.74 -3.84
N GLY A 779 -4.40 5.07 -3.87
CA GLY A 779 -3.81 5.83 -4.98
C GLY A 779 -2.85 6.94 -4.55
N PRO A 780 -2.00 7.49 -5.44
CA PRO A 780 -1.12 8.62 -5.10
C PRO A 780 -1.84 9.97 -5.22
N HIS A 781 -1.42 10.98 -4.47
CA HIS A 781 -2.04 12.32 -4.45
C HIS A 781 -2.20 12.94 -5.86
N ALA A 782 -1.16 12.83 -6.70
CA ALA A 782 -1.16 13.37 -8.05
C ALA A 782 -2.19 12.71 -9.00
N TYR A 783 -2.63 11.48 -8.72
CA TYR A 783 -3.70 10.83 -9.49
C TYR A 783 -5.05 11.51 -9.24
N PHE A 784 -5.35 11.82 -7.97
CA PHE A 784 -6.58 12.52 -7.58
C PHE A 784 -6.59 13.97 -8.06
N GLN A 785 -5.45 14.66 -8.03
CA GLN A 785 -5.30 16.00 -8.62
C GLN A 785 -5.61 16.00 -10.13
N VAL A 786 -5.02 15.08 -10.90
CA VAL A 786 -5.28 14.97 -12.34
C VAL A 786 -6.73 14.56 -12.64
N LEU A 787 -7.38 13.81 -11.75
CA LEU A 787 -8.81 13.51 -11.85
C LEU A 787 -9.65 14.79 -11.75
N ALA A 788 -9.34 15.65 -10.78
CA ALA A 788 -10.00 16.95 -10.62
C ALA A 788 -9.74 17.89 -11.82
N ASP A 789 -8.49 18.01 -12.28
CA ASP A 789 -8.09 18.83 -13.43
C ASP A 789 -8.75 18.37 -14.75
N THR A 790 -8.93 17.06 -14.92
CA THR A 790 -9.59 16.52 -16.12
C THR A 790 -11.09 16.83 -16.11
N ASN A 791 -11.71 16.74 -14.93
CA ASN A 791 -13.12 17.05 -14.74
C ASN A 791 -13.42 18.55 -14.91
N THR A 792 -12.51 19.46 -14.55
CA THR A 792 -12.65 20.90 -14.86
C THR A 792 -12.39 21.18 -16.35
N ALA A 793 -11.34 20.60 -16.95
CA ALA A 793 -11.00 20.82 -18.35
C ALA A 793 -12.10 20.36 -19.33
N GLN A 794 -12.81 19.26 -19.05
CA GLN A 794 -13.94 18.82 -19.88
C GLN A 794 -15.12 19.81 -19.84
N VAL A 795 -15.39 20.44 -18.69
CA VAL A 795 -16.44 21.46 -18.55
C VAL A 795 -16.10 22.71 -19.37
N SER A 796 -14.83 23.14 -19.38
CA SER A 796 -14.37 24.26 -20.21
C SER A 796 -14.44 23.97 -21.71
N ALA A 797 -14.17 22.73 -22.13
CA ALA A 797 -14.15 22.34 -23.55
C ALA A 797 -15.54 22.38 -24.22
N THR A 798 -16.64 22.30 -23.44
CA THR A 798 -18.00 22.47 -23.96
C THR A 798 -18.38 23.92 -24.33
N THR A 799 -17.52 24.90 -24.06
CA THR A 799 -17.71 26.32 -24.44
C THR A 799 -16.67 26.77 -25.47
N ASN A 800 -17.05 26.77 -26.75
CA ASN A 800 -16.21 27.32 -27.82
C ASN A 800 -16.08 28.85 -27.71
N PRO A 801 -14.89 29.44 -27.92
CA PRO A 801 -14.63 30.84 -27.61
C PRO A 801 -15.01 31.80 -28.74
N LEU A 802 -15.61 32.94 -28.35
CA LEU A 802 -15.71 34.13 -29.20
C LEU A 802 -14.70 35.20 -28.76
N HIS A 803 -14.01 35.77 -29.75
CA HIS A 803 -12.99 36.82 -29.63
C HIS A 803 -13.23 37.89 -28.54
N LEU A 804 -12.17 38.22 -27.80
CA LEU A 804 -11.56 39.54 -27.96
C LEU A 804 -10.04 39.52 -27.71
N ARG A 805 -9.38 40.66 -27.86
CA ARG A 805 -7.97 40.78 -28.25
C ARG A 805 -7.13 41.51 -27.20
N GLN A 806 -6.00 40.88 -26.87
CA GLN A 806 -4.73 41.44 -26.35
C GLN A 806 -4.56 42.97 -26.42
N SER A 807 -4.09 43.55 -25.31
CA SER A 807 -3.33 44.82 -25.27
C SER A 807 -2.34 44.77 -24.09
N GLU A 808 -1.05 44.98 -24.36
CA GLU A 808 0.05 44.96 -23.37
C GLU A 808 0.44 46.39 -22.97
N MET A 809 0.84 46.64 -21.71
CA MET A 809 1.86 47.68 -21.44
C MET A 809 2.59 47.51 -20.09
N GLU A 810 3.87 47.16 -20.20
CA GLU A 810 5.07 47.62 -19.47
C GLU A 810 5.07 47.90 -17.95
N THR A 811 5.87 47.06 -17.27
CA THR A 811 6.80 47.29 -16.13
C THR A 811 7.29 48.72 -15.83
N VAL A 812 7.69 48.96 -14.56
CA VAL A 812 9.07 49.41 -14.18
C VAL A 812 9.37 49.29 -12.66
N TYR A 813 10.64 49.13 -12.33
CA TYR A 813 11.39 49.13 -11.02
C TYR A 813 10.90 50.14 -9.95
N ALA A 814 11.23 50.06 -8.65
CA ALA A 814 12.53 49.67 -8.02
C ALA A 814 12.43 49.21 -6.54
N SER A 815 13.59 49.04 -5.87
CA SER A 815 13.77 48.38 -4.56
C SER A 815 14.37 49.28 -3.45
N THR A 816 14.43 48.74 -2.21
CA THR A 816 15.28 49.18 -1.06
C THR A 816 14.92 50.55 -0.43
N GLU A 817 15.18 50.85 0.85
CA GLU A 817 15.98 50.17 1.90
C GLU A 817 15.39 50.36 3.33
N GLN A 818 16.13 50.00 4.38
CA GLN A 818 15.74 49.98 5.81
C GLN A 818 15.95 51.35 6.51
N HIS A 819 15.19 51.65 7.59
CA HIS A 819 15.75 51.61 8.97
C HIS A 819 14.68 51.73 10.09
N ASN A 820 15.14 51.85 11.35
CA ASN A 820 14.47 51.39 12.58
C ASN A 820 14.03 52.53 13.54
N ASP A 821 13.39 52.12 14.66
CA ASP A 821 13.26 52.82 15.96
C ASP A 821 12.36 54.07 16.09
N LEU A 822 11.81 54.41 17.28
CA LEU A 822 11.13 53.66 18.36
C LEU A 822 10.55 54.71 19.37
N ILE A 823 9.63 54.31 20.27
CA ILE A 823 9.26 55.02 21.54
C ILE A 823 8.52 56.39 21.40
N VAL A 824 7.55 56.81 22.24
CA VAL A 824 6.57 56.22 23.19
C VAL A 824 5.54 57.32 23.48
N ARG A 825 4.25 56.98 23.65
CA ARG A 825 3.43 57.48 24.78
C ARG A 825 2.11 56.72 24.91
N ASP A 826 1.79 56.38 26.15
CA ASP A 826 0.62 55.61 26.56
C ASP A 826 0.09 56.19 27.90
N THR A 827 -1.07 55.70 28.30
CA THR A 827 -1.68 55.69 29.65
C THR A 827 -2.63 56.82 30.04
N ASN A 828 -3.79 56.34 30.54
CA ASN A 828 -4.60 56.88 31.65
C ASN A 828 -5.52 58.09 31.42
N ARG A 829 -6.76 58.11 31.98
CA ARG A 829 -7.69 57.08 32.53
C ARG A 829 -9.02 57.78 32.91
N ILE A 830 -9.95 57.06 33.57
CA ILE A 830 -11.14 57.57 34.32
C ILE A 830 -12.34 57.98 33.44
N LEU A 831 -13.61 57.74 33.80
CA LEU A 831 -14.31 56.60 34.45
C LEU A 831 -15.83 56.82 34.24
N ASP A 832 -16.66 55.85 34.63
CA ASP A 832 -18.10 55.81 34.36
C ASP A 832 -19.03 56.75 35.16
N ALA A 833 -20.25 56.84 34.62
CA ALA A 833 -21.55 57.07 35.28
C ALA A 833 -22.01 58.51 35.61
N LEU A 834 -23.13 58.90 34.97
CA LEU A 834 -24.31 59.42 35.68
C LEU A 834 -25.61 59.22 34.85
N GLU A 835 -26.44 58.31 35.37
CA GLU A 835 -27.91 58.17 35.32
C GLU A 835 -28.78 58.79 34.18
N ALA A 836 -29.47 57.89 33.48
CA ALA A 836 -30.93 57.83 33.28
C ALA A 836 -31.77 59.05 32.79
N GLY A 837 -32.42 58.85 31.63
CA GLY A 837 -33.89 58.72 31.63
C GLY A 837 -34.75 59.76 30.90
N ARG A 838 -35.38 59.32 29.79
CA ARG A 838 -36.74 59.64 29.26
C ARG A 838 -36.94 58.76 28.01
N ARG A 839 -37.98 57.94 27.83
CA ARG A 839 -39.45 58.15 27.95
C ARG A 839 -39.95 59.33 27.13
N HIS A 840 -40.56 59.02 25.99
CA HIS A 840 -42.02 58.92 25.99
C HIS A 840 -42.49 57.64 25.32
#